data_AF-A0A7R9F992-F1
#
_entry.id   AF-A0A7R9F992-F1
#
_cell.length_a   1.000
_cell.length_b   1.000
_cell.length_c   1.000
_cell.angle_alpha   90.00
_cell.angle_beta   90.00
_cell.angle_gamma   90.00
#
_symmetry.space_group_name_H-M   'P 1'
#
loop_
_entity.id
_entity.type
_entity.pdbx_description
1 polymer ?
#
loop_
_entity_poly.entity_id
_entity_poly.type
_entity_poly.pdbx_seq_one_letter_code
_entity_poly.pdbx_strand_id
1 'polypeptide(L)'
;MASLFAQLGYDGLFIGRLDFQDKQQRFRTKTTEMIWEGSDNLGSSANLFTNVLFNNYTPPPGFCFDILCSDEPIIDDDRSPEYNVPRRASQFIKYIKHQAQFYRSNNTILTMGGDFTYQDTHMWFKNLDKLISYVNAKEDSNLNLVYSTPSCYLKAVNDANLTWPTKNDDFFPYASDPNSYWTGYFTSRPTIKRFERVGNNFLQVCKQLYALTDLGPEDKVDLNSMREAMGVMQHHDAITGTEKQAVAEDYARMLHLGIVECDIITNTAFNKLFTNNHLESTNPAPQVNLDSCMLLNVSQCEVSEKSSNFVVTVYNPLSHPVSLYVRVPVTGQTYSVKDPNNKDVVSQLIPIPASVLNIPGRFSSATSELVFRAVSLPPLGYRSYYVTGSNKKSTAQESTTESGELITLQNNGNKVQLTVSTGEVQLFLDDKKDLPLHQNFYYYTGFTGDNRHFFNRSSGAYIFRPKQKTPITIAPKPVSEVYKGPVVEEIHQVFSDWMSQVIRVYKEENHVELEWLVGPIPLEDNEGKEVISKFSIELETNGTFYTDSNGRELLERKRNFRSTWEVNISEPVSANYYPVTSRILIRDTTKNVEVAVLTDRAQGGSSLGEGEMELMLHRRLIHDDAFGVEEALNETAFGKGLVARGKHYVIGGTIPPVGASLQFGSPGERSGPEKAFISLDILVSSR
;
A
#
# COMPACT_ATOMS: atom_id res chain seq x y z
N MET A 1 -6.67 -0.62 -12.84
CA MET A 1 -6.50 -1.90 -13.58
C MET A 1 -6.90 -1.78 -15.05
N ALA A 2 -8.15 -1.44 -15.38
CA ALA A 2 -8.61 -1.34 -16.78
C ALA A 2 -7.68 -0.55 -17.72
N SER A 3 -7.29 0.66 -17.32
CA SER A 3 -6.36 1.49 -18.09
C SER A 3 -5.03 0.79 -18.41
N LEU A 4 -4.45 0.05 -17.46
CA LEU A 4 -3.21 -0.69 -17.69
C LEU A 4 -3.42 -1.85 -18.63
N PHE A 5 -4.50 -2.62 -18.46
CA PHE A 5 -4.76 -3.80 -19.28
C PHE A 5 -5.09 -3.43 -20.74
N ALA A 6 -5.84 -2.34 -20.95
CA ALA A 6 -6.04 -1.80 -22.30
C ALA A 6 -4.71 -1.46 -22.99
N GLN A 7 -3.78 -0.80 -22.28
CA GLN A 7 -2.44 -0.48 -22.79
C GLN A 7 -1.56 -1.72 -23.03
N LEU A 8 -1.81 -2.82 -22.32
CA LEU A 8 -1.17 -4.12 -22.56
C LEU A 8 -1.79 -4.90 -23.73
N GLY A 9 -2.82 -4.36 -24.37
CA GLY A 9 -3.50 -4.99 -25.51
C GLY A 9 -4.56 -6.03 -25.12
N TYR A 10 -5.13 -5.93 -23.92
CA TYR A 10 -6.22 -6.82 -23.50
C TYR A 10 -7.54 -6.34 -24.09
N ASP A 11 -8.36 -7.27 -24.58
CA ASP A 11 -9.70 -6.96 -25.11
C ASP A 11 -10.76 -6.84 -24.01
N GLY A 12 -10.55 -7.46 -22.85
CA GLY A 12 -11.49 -7.38 -21.75
C GLY A 12 -11.01 -7.95 -20.42
N LEU A 13 -11.83 -7.71 -19.39
CA LEU A 13 -11.61 -8.09 -18.00
C LEU A 13 -12.87 -8.75 -17.42
N PHE A 14 -12.68 -9.72 -16.53
CA PHE A 14 -13.77 -10.38 -15.80
C PHE A 14 -13.59 -10.14 -14.31
N ILE A 15 -14.66 -9.71 -13.62
CA ILE A 15 -14.64 -9.44 -12.18
C ILE A 15 -15.69 -10.27 -11.45
N GLY A 16 -15.26 -10.96 -10.38
CA GLY A 16 -16.15 -11.76 -9.52
C GLY A 16 -16.64 -11.02 -8.28
N ARG A 17 -15.80 -10.14 -7.72
CA ARG A 17 -16.05 -9.41 -6.47
C ARG A 17 -16.29 -7.91 -6.74
N LEU A 18 -17.47 -7.46 -6.35
CA LEU A 18 -17.95 -6.07 -6.32
C LEU A 18 -19.03 -5.97 -5.24
N ASP A 19 -19.38 -4.76 -4.82
CA ASP A 19 -20.41 -4.54 -3.80
C ASP A 19 -21.71 -5.31 -4.12
N PHE A 20 -22.26 -6.00 -3.13
CA PHE A 20 -23.45 -6.84 -3.32
C PHE A 20 -24.68 -6.05 -3.81
N GLN A 21 -24.80 -4.77 -3.45
CA GLN A 21 -25.87 -3.87 -3.91
C GLN A 21 -25.61 -3.44 -5.35
N ASP A 22 -24.35 -3.11 -5.72
CA ASP A 22 -23.98 -2.83 -7.12
C ASP A 22 -24.30 -4.04 -8.00
N LYS A 23 -23.91 -5.24 -7.57
CA LYS A 23 -24.21 -6.48 -8.30
C LYS A 23 -25.72 -6.68 -8.53
N GLN A 24 -26.55 -6.46 -7.50
CA GLN A 24 -28.00 -6.55 -7.63
C GLN A 24 -28.57 -5.47 -8.57
N GLN A 25 -28.05 -4.24 -8.52
CA GLN A 25 -28.47 -3.17 -9.40
C GLN A 25 -28.10 -3.47 -10.86
N ARG A 26 -26.91 -4.00 -11.11
CA ARG A 26 -26.47 -4.42 -12.44
C ARG A 26 -27.31 -5.55 -13.02
N PHE A 27 -27.70 -6.50 -12.19
CA PHE A 27 -28.66 -7.55 -12.58
C PHE A 27 -30.02 -6.95 -12.97
N ARG A 28 -30.58 -6.04 -12.17
CA ARG A 28 -31.86 -5.39 -12.47
C ARG A 28 -31.84 -4.56 -13.75
N THR A 29 -30.71 -3.90 -14.03
CA THR A 29 -30.57 -2.94 -15.14
C THR A 29 -29.83 -3.50 -16.36
N LYS A 30 -29.40 -4.77 -16.32
CA LYS A 30 -28.58 -5.42 -17.35
C LYS A 30 -27.33 -4.62 -17.72
N THR A 31 -26.55 -4.26 -16.70
CA THR A 31 -25.28 -3.49 -16.81
C THR A 31 -24.09 -4.26 -16.22
N THR A 32 -24.15 -5.60 -16.25
CA THR A 32 -23.06 -6.52 -15.90
C THR A 32 -21.95 -6.55 -16.95
N GLU A 33 -22.28 -6.24 -18.20
CA GLU A 33 -21.35 -6.04 -19.31
C GLU A 33 -21.28 -4.55 -19.61
N MET A 34 -20.08 -3.98 -19.59
CA MET A 34 -19.87 -2.55 -19.81
C MET A 34 -18.52 -2.26 -20.45
N ILE A 35 -18.37 -1.05 -20.98
CA ILE A 35 -17.06 -0.46 -21.25
C ILE A 35 -16.61 0.31 -20.01
N TRP A 36 -15.52 -0.13 -19.39
CA TRP A 36 -14.90 0.59 -18.29
C TRP A 36 -13.91 1.61 -18.84
N GLU A 37 -14.25 2.89 -18.68
CA GLU A 37 -13.44 4.05 -19.03
C GLU A 37 -12.39 4.24 -17.94
N GLY A 38 -11.20 3.67 -18.14
CA GLY A 38 -10.23 3.49 -17.06
C GLY A 38 -9.35 4.69 -16.73
N SER A 39 -9.41 5.78 -17.50
CA SER A 39 -8.59 7.00 -17.30
C SER A 39 -9.14 8.17 -18.11
N ASP A 40 -9.49 9.26 -17.43
CA ASP A 40 -9.92 10.50 -18.07
C ASP A 40 -8.79 11.14 -18.91
N ASN A 41 -7.53 10.95 -18.50
CA ASN A 41 -6.37 11.52 -19.19
C ASN A 41 -6.06 10.82 -20.52
N LEU A 42 -6.30 9.50 -20.59
CA LEU A 42 -6.01 8.67 -21.77
C LEU A 42 -7.23 8.49 -22.69
N GLY A 43 -8.42 8.88 -22.21
CA GLY A 43 -9.67 8.76 -22.94
C GLY A 43 -9.92 7.32 -23.42
N SER A 44 -10.42 7.18 -24.65
CA SER A 44 -10.83 5.88 -25.20
C SER A 44 -9.70 4.86 -25.35
N SER A 45 -8.43 5.27 -25.34
CA SER A 45 -7.29 4.34 -25.37
C SER A 45 -7.13 3.52 -24.08
N ALA A 46 -7.78 3.94 -23.00
CA ALA A 46 -7.83 3.25 -21.72
C ALA A 46 -9.16 2.54 -21.46
N ASN A 47 -10.04 2.48 -22.45
CA ASN A 47 -11.34 1.80 -22.34
C ASN A 47 -11.15 0.28 -22.45
N LEU A 48 -11.81 -0.47 -21.57
CA LEU A 48 -11.74 -1.92 -21.56
C LEU A 48 -13.12 -2.54 -21.35
N PHE A 49 -13.50 -3.49 -22.20
CA PHE A 49 -14.72 -4.26 -21.96
C PHE A 49 -14.60 -5.03 -20.64
N THR A 50 -15.58 -4.90 -19.76
CA THR A 50 -15.57 -5.53 -18.44
C THR A 50 -16.85 -6.29 -18.21
N ASN A 51 -16.73 -7.54 -17.75
CA ASN A 51 -17.83 -8.43 -17.43
C ASN A 51 -17.85 -8.73 -15.93
N VAL A 52 -19.00 -8.50 -15.29
CA VAL A 52 -19.31 -8.94 -13.94
C VAL A 52 -19.82 -10.38 -14.00
N LEU A 53 -19.10 -11.29 -13.35
CA LEU A 53 -19.46 -12.70 -13.32
C LEU A 53 -20.69 -12.95 -12.44
N PHE A 54 -21.57 -13.83 -12.92
CA PHE A 54 -22.84 -14.12 -12.28
C PHE A 54 -22.67 -14.75 -10.90
N ASN A 55 -21.87 -15.82 -10.81
CA ASN A 55 -21.65 -16.60 -9.60
C ASN A 55 -20.20 -16.53 -9.09
N ASN A 56 -19.68 -15.30 -8.99
CA ASN A 56 -18.28 -15.06 -8.65
C ASN A 56 -17.37 -15.83 -9.63
N TYR A 57 -16.51 -16.73 -9.17
CA TYR A 57 -15.65 -17.55 -10.04
C TYR A 57 -15.92 -19.06 -9.90
N THR A 58 -17.13 -19.45 -9.47
CA THR A 58 -17.49 -20.84 -9.14
C THR A 58 -18.46 -21.46 -10.16
N PRO A 59 -18.56 -22.80 -10.29
CA PRO A 59 -19.53 -23.43 -11.17
C PRO A 59 -20.97 -23.13 -10.71
N PRO A 60 -21.97 -23.40 -11.56
CA PRO A 60 -23.36 -23.47 -11.13
C PRO A 60 -23.50 -24.37 -9.88
N PRO A 61 -24.28 -23.96 -8.86
CA PRO A 61 -24.45 -24.76 -7.64
C PRO A 61 -24.91 -26.20 -7.96
N GLY A 62 -24.24 -27.19 -7.39
CA GLY A 62 -24.48 -28.60 -7.65
C GLY A 62 -23.76 -29.16 -8.89
N PHE A 63 -22.87 -28.40 -9.54
CA PHE A 63 -22.12 -28.81 -10.73
C PHE A 63 -20.60 -28.66 -10.57
N CYS A 64 -20.08 -28.77 -9.35
CA CYS A 64 -18.65 -28.91 -9.11
C CYS A 64 -18.20 -30.38 -9.31
N PHE A 65 -17.48 -30.68 -10.39
CA PHE A 65 -17.05 -32.04 -10.71
C PHE A 65 -15.63 -32.34 -10.24
N ASP A 66 -15.27 -31.84 -9.07
CA ASP A 66 -13.94 -32.02 -8.48
C ASP A 66 -13.97 -33.01 -7.30
N ILE A 67 -12.82 -33.60 -6.99
CA ILE A 67 -12.63 -34.43 -5.79
C ILE A 67 -12.79 -33.65 -4.50
N LEU A 68 -12.62 -32.31 -4.54
CA LEU A 68 -12.87 -31.41 -3.41
C LEU A 68 -14.36 -31.17 -3.15
N CYS A 69 -15.24 -31.62 -4.05
CA CYS A 69 -16.67 -31.37 -4.01
C CYS A 69 -17.45 -32.66 -3.80
N SER A 70 -18.64 -32.54 -3.19
CA SER A 70 -19.58 -33.65 -2.97
C SER A 70 -20.77 -33.63 -3.93
N ASP A 71 -20.65 -32.90 -5.05
CA ASP A 71 -21.73 -32.76 -6.02
C ASP A 71 -21.87 -34.03 -6.87
N GLU A 72 -23.12 -34.36 -7.20
CA GLU A 72 -23.47 -35.58 -7.92
C GLU A 72 -22.93 -35.56 -9.37
N PRO A 73 -22.27 -36.63 -9.87
CA PRO A 73 -21.82 -36.71 -11.26
C PRO A 73 -23.01 -36.89 -12.23
N ILE A 74 -22.73 -36.87 -13.52
CA ILE A 74 -23.68 -37.24 -14.57
C ILE A 74 -23.60 -38.75 -14.80
N ILE A 75 -24.67 -39.45 -14.44
CA ILE A 75 -24.82 -40.90 -14.55
C ILE A 75 -25.76 -41.17 -15.73
N ASP A 76 -25.19 -41.69 -16.80
CA ASP A 76 -25.80 -41.82 -18.12
C ASP A 76 -26.01 -43.27 -18.58
N ASP A 77 -25.65 -44.26 -17.76
CA ASP A 77 -26.11 -45.63 -17.95
C ASP A 77 -27.60 -45.69 -17.58
N ASP A 78 -28.45 -45.84 -18.58
CA ASP A 78 -29.92 -45.88 -18.45
C ASP A 78 -30.43 -47.08 -17.64
N ARG A 79 -29.58 -48.09 -17.42
CA ARG A 79 -29.86 -49.24 -16.55
C ARG A 79 -29.43 -49.02 -15.10
N SER A 80 -28.65 -47.96 -14.82
CA SER A 80 -28.26 -47.64 -13.45
C SER A 80 -29.49 -47.14 -12.66
N PRO A 81 -29.72 -47.62 -11.43
CA PRO A 81 -30.75 -47.05 -10.56
C PRO A 81 -30.49 -45.58 -10.22
N GLU A 82 -29.26 -45.10 -10.45
CA GLU A 82 -28.83 -43.72 -10.23
C GLU A 82 -28.85 -42.87 -11.52
N TYR A 83 -29.37 -43.38 -12.63
CA TYR A 83 -29.49 -42.63 -13.89
C TYR A 83 -30.16 -41.26 -13.67
N ASN A 84 -29.46 -40.18 -14.03
CA ASN A 84 -29.86 -38.83 -13.62
C ASN A 84 -29.82 -37.77 -14.73
N VAL A 85 -29.47 -38.14 -15.97
CA VAL A 85 -29.30 -37.22 -17.10
C VAL A 85 -30.49 -36.27 -17.29
N PRO A 86 -31.77 -36.71 -17.35
CA PRO A 86 -32.89 -35.80 -17.60
C PRO A 86 -33.05 -34.74 -16.49
N ARG A 87 -32.81 -35.13 -15.23
CA ARG A 87 -32.87 -34.23 -14.07
C ARG A 87 -31.73 -33.23 -14.09
N ARG A 88 -30.48 -33.70 -14.21
CA ARG A 88 -29.27 -32.87 -14.19
C ARG A 88 -29.24 -31.88 -15.35
N ALA A 89 -29.56 -32.34 -16.57
CA ALA A 89 -29.65 -31.46 -17.74
C ALA A 89 -30.73 -30.37 -17.57
N SER A 90 -31.90 -30.71 -17.03
CA SER A 90 -32.97 -29.74 -16.79
C SER A 90 -32.62 -28.71 -15.71
N GLN A 91 -31.92 -29.13 -14.65
CA GLN A 91 -31.38 -28.22 -13.63
C GLN A 91 -30.35 -27.24 -14.22
N PHE A 92 -29.43 -27.75 -15.04
CA PHE A 92 -28.40 -26.95 -15.70
C PHE A 92 -28.99 -25.94 -16.69
N ILE A 93 -29.92 -26.37 -17.56
CA ILE A 93 -30.63 -25.50 -18.50
C ILE A 93 -31.39 -24.40 -17.76
N LYS A 94 -32.08 -24.73 -16.65
CA LYS A 94 -32.80 -23.74 -15.84
C LYS A 94 -31.85 -22.69 -15.28
N TYR A 95 -30.68 -23.10 -14.80
CA TYR A 95 -29.67 -22.19 -14.27
C TYR A 95 -29.13 -21.25 -15.37
N ILE A 96 -28.73 -21.78 -16.53
CA ILE A 96 -28.21 -20.97 -17.64
C ILE A 96 -29.26 -19.97 -18.12
N LYS A 97 -30.50 -20.42 -18.32
CA LYS A 97 -31.59 -19.53 -18.75
C LYS A 97 -31.85 -18.41 -17.73
N HIS A 98 -31.67 -18.69 -16.43
CA HIS A 98 -31.76 -17.66 -15.41
C HIS A 98 -30.57 -16.69 -15.48
N GLN A 99 -29.34 -17.20 -15.54
CA GLN A 99 -28.13 -16.39 -15.65
C GLN A 99 -28.17 -15.47 -16.87
N ALA A 100 -28.56 -16.00 -18.04
CA ALA A 100 -28.63 -15.26 -19.30
C ALA A 100 -29.57 -14.05 -19.25
N GLN A 101 -30.57 -14.04 -18.35
CA GLN A 101 -31.50 -12.90 -18.20
C GLN A 101 -30.78 -11.60 -17.77
N PHE A 102 -29.61 -11.72 -17.13
CA PHE A 102 -28.85 -10.60 -16.57
C PHE A 102 -27.76 -10.05 -17.51
N TYR A 103 -27.54 -10.70 -18.66
CA TYR A 103 -26.59 -10.27 -19.69
C TYR A 103 -27.32 -9.69 -20.91
N ARG A 104 -26.61 -8.91 -21.73
CA ARG A 104 -27.20 -8.31 -22.94
C ARG A 104 -27.03 -9.18 -24.17
N SER A 105 -25.89 -9.86 -24.28
CA SER A 105 -25.64 -10.76 -25.39
C SER A 105 -26.31 -12.13 -25.18
N ASN A 106 -26.47 -12.88 -26.27
CA ASN A 106 -26.88 -14.28 -26.21
C ASN A 106 -25.71 -15.23 -25.90
N ASN A 107 -24.53 -14.70 -25.56
CA ASN A 107 -23.37 -15.47 -25.12
C ASN A 107 -23.27 -15.34 -23.60
N THR A 108 -23.18 -16.47 -22.89
CA THR A 108 -23.09 -16.47 -21.42
C THR A 108 -21.87 -17.28 -21.00
N ILE A 109 -20.98 -16.66 -20.21
CA ILE A 109 -19.81 -17.34 -19.65
C ILE A 109 -20.22 -18.17 -18.43
N LEU A 110 -19.70 -19.40 -18.35
CA LEU A 110 -19.83 -20.29 -17.20
C LEU A 110 -18.44 -20.62 -16.66
N THR A 111 -18.17 -20.26 -15.41
CA THR A 111 -16.90 -20.54 -14.74
C THR A 111 -16.93 -21.93 -14.13
N MET A 112 -16.55 -22.95 -14.91
CA MET A 112 -16.55 -24.34 -14.47
C MET A 112 -15.26 -24.68 -13.71
N GLY A 113 -15.09 -24.12 -12.51
CA GLY A 113 -13.91 -24.32 -11.65
C GLY A 113 -14.00 -23.52 -10.35
N GLY A 114 -12.96 -23.59 -9.53
CA GLY A 114 -12.86 -22.90 -8.24
C GLY A 114 -11.47 -23.07 -7.63
N ASP A 115 -11.31 -22.64 -6.38
CA ASP A 115 -10.02 -22.67 -5.68
C ASP A 115 -9.43 -24.09 -5.68
N PHE A 116 -8.23 -24.22 -6.27
CA PHE A 116 -7.47 -25.48 -6.37
C PHE A 116 -8.23 -26.70 -6.96
N THR A 117 -9.27 -26.45 -7.75
CA THR A 117 -9.96 -27.49 -8.54
C THR A 117 -9.10 -27.97 -9.72
N TYR A 118 -9.58 -28.97 -10.44
CA TYR A 118 -8.90 -29.74 -11.50
C TYR A 118 -7.76 -30.64 -11.00
N GLN A 119 -7.81 -31.10 -9.73
CA GLN A 119 -6.84 -32.09 -9.22
C GLN A 119 -6.98 -33.46 -9.90
N ASP A 120 -8.22 -33.87 -10.19
CA ASP A 120 -8.53 -34.94 -11.13
C ASP A 120 -9.31 -34.36 -12.32
N THR A 121 -8.57 -34.05 -13.39
CA THR A 121 -9.13 -33.44 -14.60
C THR A 121 -10.12 -34.36 -15.31
N HIS A 122 -9.98 -35.69 -15.20
CA HIS A 122 -10.87 -36.63 -15.87
C HIS A 122 -12.31 -36.51 -15.34
N MET A 123 -12.48 -36.30 -14.03
CA MET A 123 -13.81 -36.09 -13.44
C MET A 123 -14.52 -34.86 -14.01
N TRP A 124 -13.81 -33.76 -14.20
CA TRP A 124 -14.36 -32.56 -14.83
C TRP A 124 -14.76 -32.82 -16.29
N PHE A 125 -13.79 -33.21 -17.13
CA PHE A 125 -14.03 -33.33 -18.57
C PHE A 125 -15.06 -34.39 -18.90
N LYS A 126 -15.08 -35.55 -18.22
CA LYS A 126 -16.09 -36.58 -18.44
C LYS A 126 -17.52 -36.08 -18.17
N ASN A 127 -17.72 -35.30 -17.11
CA ASN A 127 -19.04 -34.78 -16.77
C ASN A 127 -19.46 -33.61 -17.66
N LEU A 128 -18.52 -32.74 -18.03
CA LEU A 128 -18.73 -31.64 -18.96
C LEU A 128 -19.08 -32.15 -20.37
N ASP A 129 -18.38 -33.17 -20.87
CA ASP A 129 -18.68 -33.81 -22.15
C ASP A 129 -20.12 -34.35 -22.20
N LYS A 130 -20.55 -35.03 -21.13
CA LYS A 130 -21.93 -35.50 -20.98
C LYS A 130 -22.92 -34.35 -20.95
N LEU A 131 -22.68 -33.30 -20.16
CA LEU A 131 -23.56 -32.12 -20.12
C LEU A 131 -23.70 -31.46 -21.48
N ILE A 132 -22.57 -31.21 -22.16
CA ILE A 132 -22.55 -30.62 -23.50
C ILE A 132 -23.36 -31.48 -24.47
N SER A 133 -23.08 -32.79 -24.51
CA SER A 133 -23.77 -33.74 -25.38
C SER A 133 -25.28 -33.75 -25.14
N TYR A 134 -25.72 -34.00 -23.90
CA TYR A 134 -27.14 -34.17 -23.58
C TYR A 134 -27.95 -32.88 -23.64
N VAL A 135 -27.35 -31.72 -23.32
CA VAL A 135 -28.05 -30.44 -23.42
C VAL A 135 -28.16 -30.00 -24.88
N ASN A 136 -27.11 -30.13 -25.68
CA ASN A 136 -27.14 -29.73 -27.09
C ASN A 136 -28.05 -30.63 -27.94
N ALA A 137 -28.18 -31.90 -27.59
CA ALA A 137 -29.09 -32.83 -28.26
C ALA A 137 -30.58 -32.57 -27.94
N LYS A 138 -30.89 -31.73 -26.94
CA LYS A 138 -32.27 -31.46 -26.53
C LYS A 138 -32.87 -30.34 -27.39
N GLU A 139 -33.78 -30.70 -28.29
CA GLU A 139 -34.39 -29.78 -29.27
C GLU A 139 -35.03 -28.54 -28.62
N ASP A 140 -35.70 -28.68 -27.48
CA ASP A 140 -36.36 -27.57 -26.77
C ASP A 140 -35.43 -26.75 -25.85
N SER A 141 -34.13 -27.02 -25.86
CA SER A 141 -33.19 -26.30 -24.99
C SER A 141 -33.01 -24.85 -25.43
N ASN A 142 -32.97 -24.59 -26.75
CA ASN A 142 -32.50 -23.34 -27.36
C ASN A 142 -31.11 -22.90 -26.84
N LEU A 143 -30.24 -23.85 -26.53
CA LEU A 143 -28.89 -23.62 -26.03
C LEU A 143 -27.86 -24.34 -26.90
N ASN A 144 -26.67 -23.77 -26.99
CA ASN A 144 -25.49 -24.41 -27.54
C ASN A 144 -24.33 -24.28 -26.55
N LEU A 145 -24.02 -25.37 -25.87
CA LEU A 145 -22.90 -25.45 -24.94
C LEU A 145 -21.64 -25.85 -25.69
N VAL A 146 -20.54 -25.17 -25.40
CA VAL A 146 -19.22 -25.48 -25.94
C VAL A 146 -18.17 -25.27 -24.86
N TYR A 147 -17.07 -26.01 -24.93
CA TYR A 147 -15.85 -25.56 -24.25
C TYR A 147 -15.42 -24.22 -24.85
N SER A 148 -14.98 -23.32 -24.00
CA SER A 148 -14.61 -21.97 -24.40
C SER A 148 -13.49 -21.44 -23.51
N THR A 149 -12.96 -20.29 -23.90
CA THR A 149 -11.99 -19.51 -23.14
C THR A 149 -12.52 -18.09 -22.94
N PRO A 150 -11.97 -17.30 -22.00
CA PRO A 150 -12.31 -15.90 -21.87
C PRO A 150 -12.16 -15.10 -23.18
N SER A 151 -11.13 -15.38 -23.99
CA SER A 151 -10.92 -14.70 -25.28
C SER A 151 -11.97 -15.08 -26.33
N CYS A 152 -12.37 -16.37 -26.40
CA CYS A 152 -13.46 -16.80 -27.28
C CYS A 152 -14.80 -16.15 -26.89
N TYR A 153 -15.08 -16.02 -25.58
CA TYR A 153 -16.26 -15.28 -25.10
C TYR A 153 -16.22 -13.81 -25.53
N LEU A 154 -15.11 -13.11 -25.29
CA LEU A 154 -14.95 -11.70 -25.67
C LEU A 154 -15.15 -11.49 -27.17
N LYS A 155 -14.57 -12.38 -27.99
CA LYS A 155 -14.81 -12.36 -29.44
C LYS A 155 -16.30 -12.53 -29.78
N ALA A 156 -16.96 -13.53 -29.21
CA ALA A 156 -18.38 -13.80 -29.49
C ALA A 156 -19.30 -12.65 -29.07
N VAL A 157 -18.98 -11.98 -27.95
CA VAL A 157 -19.70 -10.79 -27.48
C VAL A 157 -19.44 -9.58 -28.38
N ASN A 158 -18.20 -9.40 -28.84
CA ASN A 158 -17.87 -8.34 -29.79
C ASN A 158 -18.55 -8.55 -31.16
N ASP A 159 -18.54 -9.79 -31.67
CA ASP A 159 -19.20 -10.15 -32.93
C ASP A 159 -20.73 -9.99 -32.89
N ALA A 160 -21.33 -10.00 -31.69
CA ALA A 160 -22.75 -9.71 -31.50
C ALA A 160 -23.11 -8.24 -31.82
N ASN A 161 -22.13 -7.35 -31.94
CA ASN A 161 -22.28 -5.95 -32.37
C ASN A 161 -23.36 -5.19 -31.59
N LEU A 162 -23.33 -5.32 -30.25
CA LEU A 162 -24.26 -4.67 -29.33
C LEU A 162 -23.68 -3.36 -28.78
N THR A 163 -24.56 -2.52 -28.23
CA THR A 163 -24.16 -1.32 -27.49
C THR A 163 -24.07 -1.59 -25.99
N TRP A 164 -23.02 -1.06 -25.37
CA TRP A 164 -22.66 -1.31 -23.98
C TRP A 164 -22.82 -0.03 -23.14
N PRO A 165 -23.28 -0.14 -21.88
CA PRO A 165 -23.22 0.96 -20.94
C PRO A 165 -21.75 1.26 -20.58
N THR A 166 -21.49 2.46 -20.08
CA THR A 166 -20.15 2.87 -19.62
C THR A 166 -20.09 3.01 -18.10
N LYS A 167 -18.88 2.94 -17.55
CA LYS A 167 -18.53 3.21 -16.15
C LYS A 167 -17.14 3.87 -16.14
N ASN A 168 -16.92 4.88 -15.29
CA ASN A 168 -15.65 5.62 -15.23
C ASN A 168 -14.98 5.63 -13.84
N ASP A 169 -15.71 5.29 -12.77
CA ASP A 169 -15.16 5.14 -11.42
C ASP A 169 -14.58 3.72 -11.19
N ASP A 170 -14.31 3.34 -9.93
CA ASP A 170 -13.80 2.02 -9.56
C ASP A 170 -14.86 1.12 -8.88
N PHE A 171 -14.43 -0.03 -8.37
CA PHE A 171 -15.29 -0.99 -7.64
C PHE A 171 -15.03 -0.97 -6.13
N PHE A 172 -14.58 0.15 -5.59
CA PHE A 172 -14.30 0.29 -4.17
C PHE A 172 -15.33 1.14 -3.41
N PRO A 173 -15.49 0.87 -2.10
CA PRO A 173 -15.06 -0.34 -1.41
C PRO A 173 -15.95 -1.55 -1.77
N TYR A 174 -15.38 -2.75 -1.64
CA TYR A 174 -16.11 -4.01 -1.81
C TYR A 174 -16.83 -4.38 -0.50
N ALA A 175 -18.10 -4.78 -0.61
CA ALA A 175 -18.83 -5.46 0.45
C ALA A 175 -19.53 -6.72 -0.06
N SER A 176 -19.40 -7.82 0.67
CA SER A 176 -20.08 -9.09 0.37
C SER A 176 -21.52 -9.14 0.91
N ASP A 177 -21.78 -8.44 2.01
CA ASP A 177 -23.06 -8.34 2.71
C ASP A 177 -23.11 -7.01 3.50
N PRO A 178 -24.24 -6.65 4.16
CA PRO A 178 -24.40 -5.35 4.79
C PRO A 178 -23.35 -4.96 5.85
N ASN A 179 -22.72 -5.93 6.52
CA ASN A 179 -21.77 -5.68 7.63
C ASN A 179 -20.37 -6.25 7.34
N SER A 180 -20.05 -6.51 6.07
CA SER A 180 -18.74 -7.03 5.63
C SER A 180 -18.14 -6.13 4.57
N TYR A 181 -17.75 -4.91 4.96
CA TYR A 181 -16.91 -4.06 4.10
C TYR A 181 -15.46 -4.54 4.20
N TRP A 182 -14.89 -4.96 3.07
CA TRP A 182 -13.53 -5.47 2.96
C TRP A 182 -12.57 -4.29 2.84
N THR A 183 -12.53 -3.47 3.88
CA THR A 183 -11.70 -2.26 3.95
C THR A 183 -10.62 -2.36 5.02
N GLY A 184 -10.59 -3.47 5.77
CA GLY A 184 -9.55 -3.76 6.76
C GLY A 184 -8.22 -4.15 6.11
N TYR A 185 -8.25 -4.93 5.02
CA TYR A 185 -7.03 -5.35 4.32
C TYR A 185 -6.26 -4.20 3.67
N PHE A 186 -6.87 -3.00 3.56
CA PHE A 186 -6.14 -1.80 3.16
C PHE A 186 -5.00 -1.48 4.14
N THR A 187 -5.10 -1.90 5.41
CA THR A 187 -4.07 -1.69 6.44
C THR A 187 -3.52 -2.99 7.06
N SER A 188 -4.20 -4.14 6.98
CA SER A 188 -3.71 -5.41 7.57
C SER A 188 -2.24 -5.71 7.23
N ARG A 189 -1.43 -6.14 8.20
CA ARG A 189 0.02 -6.36 8.04
C ARG A 189 0.79 -5.14 7.49
N PRO A 190 0.74 -3.98 8.17
CA PRO A 190 1.32 -2.74 7.66
C PRO A 190 2.86 -2.77 7.55
N THR A 191 3.52 -3.68 8.25
CA THR A 191 4.98 -3.89 8.15
C THR A 191 5.35 -4.55 6.83
N ILE A 192 4.63 -5.59 6.40
CA ILE A 192 4.80 -6.24 5.09
C ILE A 192 4.49 -5.25 3.96
N LYS A 193 3.43 -4.44 4.09
CA LYS A 193 3.10 -3.39 3.11
C LYS A 193 4.23 -2.39 2.91
N ARG A 194 4.97 -2.04 3.96
CA ARG A 194 6.17 -1.21 3.82
C ARG A 194 7.34 -1.97 3.26
N PHE A 195 7.52 -3.22 3.69
CA PHE A 195 8.64 -4.04 3.22
C PHE A 195 8.54 -4.25 1.71
N GLU A 196 7.34 -4.48 1.17
CA GLU A 196 7.08 -4.51 -0.27
C GLU A 196 7.49 -3.19 -0.96
N ARG A 197 7.17 -2.03 -0.38
CA ARG A 197 7.55 -0.74 -0.99
C ARG A 197 9.06 -0.53 -1.03
N VAL A 198 9.75 -0.91 0.05
CA VAL A 198 11.22 -0.88 0.13
C VAL A 198 11.80 -1.84 -0.91
N GLY A 199 11.29 -3.08 -0.98
CA GLY A 199 11.74 -4.07 -1.95
C GLY A 199 11.48 -3.63 -3.40
N ASN A 200 10.33 -3.04 -3.71
CA ASN A 200 10.02 -2.60 -5.07
C ASN A 200 10.96 -1.46 -5.50
N ASN A 201 11.26 -0.53 -4.59
CA ASN A 201 12.24 0.52 -4.83
C ASN A 201 13.63 -0.09 -5.10
N PHE A 202 14.08 -1.02 -4.24
CA PHE A 202 15.36 -1.70 -4.39
C PHE A 202 15.46 -2.48 -5.72
N LEU A 203 14.38 -3.13 -6.14
CA LEU A 203 14.30 -3.79 -7.43
C LEU A 203 14.50 -2.81 -8.59
N GLN A 204 14.00 -1.57 -8.51
CA GLN A 204 14.26 -0.57 -9.55
C GLN A 204 15.73 -0.17 -9.59
N VAL A 205 16.35 0.07 -8.43
CA VAL A 205 17.78 0.40 -8.34
C VAL A 205 18.63 -0.73 -8.92
N CYS A 206 18.35 -1.96 -8.52
CA CYS A 206 19.05 -3.13 -9.03
C CYS A 206 18.91 -3.29 -10.55
N LYS A 207 17.68 -3.15 -11.11
CA LYS A 207 17.46 -3.16 -12.57
C LYS A 207 18.24 -2.07 -13.29
N GLN A 208 18.25 -0.86 -12.74
CA GLN A 208 18.95 0.29 -13.32
C GLN A 208 20.47 0.05 -13.32
N LEU A 209 21.04 -0.35 -12.20
CA LEU A 209 22.48 -0.62 -12.08
C LEU A 209 22.92 -1.79 -12.97
N TYR A 210 22.14 -2.87 -13.02
CA TYR A 210 22.37 -4.00 -13.93
C TYR A 210 22.44 -3.53 -15.39
N ALA A 211 21.47 -2.72 -15.82
CA ALA A 211 21.42 -2.21 -17.19
C ALA A 211 22.51 -1.17 -17.49
N LEU A 212 22.76 -0.24 -16.57
CA LEU A 212 23.74 0.85 -16.73
C LEU A 212 25.17 0.34 -16.80
N THR A 213 25.46 -0.76 -16.10
CA THR A 213 26.81 -1.34 -16.04
C THR A 213 27.00 -2.52 -16.98
N ASP A 214 25.99 -2.86 -17.79
CA ASP A 214 26.02 -3.96 -18.77
C ASP A 214 26.56 -5.25 -18.13
N LEU A 215 25.88 -5.70 -17.08
CA LEU A 215 26.20 -6.96 -16.40
C LEU A 215 25.71 -8.16 -17.21
N GLY A 216 26.40 -9.30 -17.03
CA GLY A 216 26.23 -10.48 -17.86
C GLY A 216 24.95 -11.27 -17.57
N PRO A 217 24.70 -12.34 -18.32
CA PRO A 217 23.58 -13.25 -18.05
C PRO A 217 23.73 -14.00 -16.72
N GLU A 218 24.97 -14.22 -16.25
CA GLU A 218 25.27 -14.73 -14.91
C GLU A 218 24.58 -13.92 -13.80
N ASP A 219 24.75 -12.59 -13.77
CA ASP A 219 24.14 -11.71 -12.76
C ASP A 219 22.61 -11.56 -12.94
N LYS A 220 22.05 -12.03 -14.06
CA LYS A 220 20.60 -11.95 -14.33
C LYS A 220 19.79 -12.89 -13.42
N VAL A 221 20.42 -13.97 -12.93
CA VAL A 221 19.76 -14.95 -12.05
C VAL A 221 19.36 -14.28 -10.73
N ASP A 222 20.28 -13.50 -10.15
CA ASP A 222 20.06 -12.76 -8.89
C ASP A 222 18.96 -11.70 -9.06
N LEU A 223 18.95 -11.02 -10.23
CA LEU A 223 17.91 -10.05 -10.56
C LEU A 223 16.53 -10.72 -10.71
N ASN A 224 16.49 -11.92 -11.27
CA ASN A 224 15.24 -12.66 -11.44
C ASN A 224 14.68 -13.13 -10.09
N SER A 225 15.54 -13.53 -9.14
CA SER A 225 15.13 -13.87 -7.77
C SER A 225 14.28 -12.76 -7.14
N MET A 226 14.75 -11.51 -7.21
CA MET A 226 13.99 -10.37 -6.71
C MET A 226 12.74 -10.03 -7.53
N ARG A 227 12.78 -10.21 -8.86
CA ARG A 227 11.61 -10.01 -9.73
C ARG A 227 10.49 -10.99 -9.38
N GLU A 228 10.83 -12.25 -9.14
CA GLU A 228 9.90 -13.30 -8.75
C GLU A 228 9.32 -13.03 -7.36
N ALA A 229 10.17 -12.74 -6.38
CA ALA A 229 9.73 -12.37 -5.02
C ALA A 229 8.77 -11.18 -5.06
N MET A 230 9.12 -10.11 -5.78
CA MET A 230 8.25 -8.93 -5.92
C MET A 230 6.96 -9.25 -6.67
N GLY A 231 6.99 -10.13 -7.68
CA GLY A 231 5.80 -10.61 -8.38
C GLY A 231 4.84 -11.34 -7.44
N VAL A 232 5.36 -12.23 -6.59
CA VAL A 232 4.59 -12.94 -5.57
C VAL A 232 4.01 -11.97 -4.53
N MET A 233 4.77 -10.93 -4.13
CA MET A 233 4.26 -9.92 -3.19
C MET A 233 3.03 -9.18 -3.71
N GLN A 234 2.80 -9.11 -5.02
CA GLN A 234 1.58 -8.50 -5.59
C GLN A 234 0.35 -9.43 -5.55
N HIS A 235 0.50 -10.67 -5.07
CA HIS A 235 -0.62 -11.57 -4.85
C HIS A 235 -1.69 -10.94 -3.94
N HIS A 236 -2.96 -11.22 -4.22
CA HIS A 236 -4.10 -10.62 -3.51
C HIS A 236 -4.32 -11.17 -2.09
N ASP A 237 -3.48 -12.11 -1.63
CA ASP A 237 -3.33 -12.45 -0.20
C ASP A 237 -1.94 -12.14 0.36
N ALA A 238 -1.02 -11.59 -0.43
CA ALA A 238 0.30 -11.16 0.05
C ALA A 238 0.26 -9.69 0.50
N ILE A 239 0.32 -8.73 -0.44
CA ILE A 239 0.33 -7.30 -0.11
C ILE A 239 -0.93 -6.85 0.65
N THR A 240 -2.04 -7.57 0.53
CA THR A 240 -3.29 -7.32 1.26
C THR A 240 -3.20 -7.69 2.74
N GLY A 241 -2.27 -8.57 3.12
CA GLY A 241 -2.14 -9.04 4.50
C GLY A 241 -3.28 -9.98 4.91
N THR A 242 -3.74 -10.81 3.99
CA THR A 242 -4.90 -11.72 4.14
C THR A 242 -4.50 -13.19 3.95
N GLU A 243 -3.29 -13.51 4.35
CA GLU A 243 -2.70 -14.83 4.45
C GLU A 243 -2.56 -15.27 5.91
N LYS A 244 -2.37 -16.57 6.14
CA LYS A 244 -2.00 -17.10 7.46
C LYS A 244 -0.62 -16.60 7.89
N GLN A 245 -0.35 -16.54 9.20
CA GLN A 245 0.89 -15.99 9.75
C GLN A 245 2.16 -16.66 9.18
N ALA A 246 2.17 -17.98 9.03
CA ALA A 246 3.32 -18.71 8.47
C ALA A 246 3.61 -18.33 7.00
N VAL A 247 2.57 -17.99 6.23
CA VAL A 247 2.72 -17.56 4.84
C VAL A 247 3.24 -16.12 4.77
N ALA A 248 2.78 -15.25 5.68
CA ALA A 248 3.31 -13.89 5.82
C ALA A 248 4.82 -13.89 6.14
N GLU A 249 5.25 -14.81 7.00
CA GLU A 249 6.67 -15.04 7.31
C GLU A 249 7.45 -15.55 6.10
N ASP A 250 6.86 -16.43 5.29
CA ASP A 250 7.48 -16.92 4.06
C ASP A 250 7.61 -15.81 2.99
N TYR A 251 6.59 -14.96 2.84
CA TYR A 251 6.65 -13.78 1.99
C TYR A 251 7.76 -12.81 2.42
N ALA A 252 7.89 -12.54 3.72
CA ALA A 252 8.98 -11.73 4.24
C ALA A 252 10.35 -12.38 4.00
N ARG A 253 10.47 -13.71 4.21
CA ARG A 253 11.70 -14.46 3.91
C ARG A 253 12.07 -14.37 2.43
N MET A 254 11.13 -14.63 1.53
CA MET A 254 11.34 -14.55 0.08
C MET A 254 11.78 -13.16 -0.36
N LEU A 255 11.10 -12.11 0.13
CA LEU A 255 11.43 -10.73 -0.21
C LEU A 255 12.82 -10.34 0.32
N HIS A 256 13.16 -10.75 1.54
CA HIS A 256 14.49 -10.52 2.10
C HIS A 256 15.58 -11.20 1.28
N LEU A 257 15.39 -12.46 0.90
CA LEU A 257 16.35 -13.18 0.05
C LEU A 257 16.50 -12.49 -1.30
N GLY A 258 15.41 -12.08 -1.95
CA GLY A 258 15.48 -11.31 -3.19
C GLY A 258 16.28 -10.01 -3.05
N ILE A 259 16.14 -9.30 -1.92
CA ILE A 259 16.95 -8.11 -1.63
C ILE A 259 18.43 -8.47 -1.49
N VAL A 260 18.77 -9.55 -0.76
CA VAL A 260 20.16 -10.01 -0.62
C VAL A 260 20.78 -10.35 -1.98
N GLU A 261 20.05 -11.02 -2.87
CA GLU A 261 20.53 -11.30 -4.23
C GLU A 261 20.73 -10.00 -5.04
N CYS A 262 19.81 -9.04 -4.92
CA CYS A 262 19.98 -7.73 -5.54
C CYS A 262 21.16 -6.92 -4.97
N ASP A 263 21.50 -7.08 -3.69
CA ASP A 263 22.68 -6.45 -3.07
C ASP A 263 24.00 -6.94 -3.71
N ILE A 264 24.06 -8.18 -4.19
CA ILE A 264 25.22 -8.71 -4.94
C ILE A 264 25.38 -7.96 -6.26
N ILE A 265 24.27 -7.73 -6.97
CA ILE A 265 24.27 -6.96 -8.22
C ILE A 265 24.67 -5.52 -7.97
N THR A 266 24.10 -4.85 -6.95
CA THR A 266 24.44 -3.45 -6.68
C THR A 266 25.92 -3.33 -6.35
N ASN A 267 26.47 -4.22 -5.51
CA ASN A 267 27.90 -4.28 -5.22
C ASN A 267 28.76 -4.46 -6.47
N THR A 268 28.41 -5.42 -7.33
CA THR A 268 29.14 -5.71 -8.57
C THR A 268 29.11 -4.52 -9.53
N ALA A 269 27.93 -3.91 -9.70
CA ALA A 269 27.73 -2.74 -10.53
C ALA A 269 28.54 -1.54 -10.03
N PHE A 270 28.50 -1.23 -8.74
CA PHE A 270 29.27 -0.11 -8.18
C PHE A 270 30.77 -0.35 -8.29
N ASN A 271 31.26 -1.56 -8.02
CA ASN A 271 32.67 -1.87 -8.21
C ASN A 271 33.11 -1.67 -9.67
N LYS A 272 32.29 -2.07 -10.65
CA LYS A 272 32.54 -1.80 -12.09
C LYS A 272 32.54 -0.30 -12.42
N LEU A 273 31.64 0.48 -11.80
CA LEU A 273 31.60 1.93 -11.96
C LEU A 273 32.82 2.62 -11.33
N PHE A 274 33.29 2.16 -10.18
CA PHE A 274 34.49 2.68 -9.54
C PHE A 274 35.74 2.35 -10.35
N THR A 275 35.85 1.15 -10.92
CA THR A 275 37.00 0.72 -11.72
C THR A 275 37.07 1.41 -13.08
N ASN A 276 35.94 1.63 -13.76
CA ASN A 276 35.91 2.24 -15.09
C ASN A 276 36.37 3.71 -15.10
N ASN A 277 36.37 4.38 -13.95
CA ASN A 277 36.96 5.72 -13.80
C ASN A 277 38.51 5.70 -13.68
N HIS A 278 39.13 4.51 -13.66
CA HIS A 278 40.57 4.30 -13.48
C HIS A 278 41.23 3.57 -14.66
N LEU A 279 40.83 3.88 -15.90
CA LEU A 279 41.34 3.27 -17.14
C LEU A 279 42.87 3.41 -17.38
N GLU A 280 43.63 4.05 -16.50
CA GLU A 280 45.09 4.22 -16.62
C GLU A 280 45.93 3.52 -15.53
N SER A 281 45.32 2.69 -14.66
CA SER A 281 46.06 1.96 -13.62
C SER A 281 46.39 0.52 -14.02
N THR A 282 47.68 0.14 -13.95
CA THR A 282 48.15 -1.23 -14.14
C THR A 282 47.85 -2.17 -12.96
N ASN A 283 47.35 -1.63 -11.84
CA ASN A 283 46.90 -2.40 -10.69
C ASN A 283 45.38 -2.58 -10.73
N PRO A 284 44.85 -3.78 -10.42
CA PRO A 284 43.42 -3.97 -10.24
C PRO A 284 42.93 -3.02 -9.15
N ALA A 285 41.87 -2.26 -9.44
CA ALA A 285 41.32 -1.34 -8.45
C ALA A 285 40.84 -2.15 -7.23
N PRO A 286 41.05 -1.65 -6.00
CA PRO A 286 40.58 -2.33 -4.80
C PRO A 286 39.06 -2.46 -4.86
N GLN A 287 38.56 -3.69 -4.65
CA GLN A 287 37.12 -3.91 -4.49
C GLN A 287 36.66 -3.30 -3.17
N VAL A 288 35.56 -2.55 -3.24
CA VAL A 288 34.89 -1.96 -2.09
C VAL A 288 33.66 -2.79 -1.78
N ASN A 289 33.57 -3.31 -0.55
CA ASN A 289 32.35 -3.92 -0.06
C ASN A 289 31.37 -2.82 0.36
N LEU A 290 30.19 -2.79 -0.24
CA LEU A 290 29.11 -1.86 0.07
C LEU A 290 28.02 -2.63 0.82
N ASP A 291 27.70 -2.18 2.02
CA ASP A 291 26.64 -2.79 2.83
C ASP A 291 25.40 -1.90 2.83
N SER A 292 24.25 -2.50 2.54
CA SER A 292 22.95 -1.85 2.62
C SER A 292 22.45 -1.80 4.07
N CYS A 293 22.14 -0.61 4.58
CA CYS A 293 21.55 -0.49 5.92
C CYS A 293 20.02 -0.64 5.89
N MET A 294 19.56 -1.90 5.84
CA MET A 294 18.12 -2.22 5.73
C MET A 294 17.31 -1.97 7.02
N LEU A 295 17.98 -1.69 8.15
CA LEU A 295 17.37 -1.49 9.47
C LEU A 295 17.38 -0.02 9.94
N LEU A 296 17.52 0.93 9.02
CA LEU A 296 17.46 2.36 9.34
C LEU A 296 16.13 2.78 9.98
N ASN A 297 15.04 2.07 9.69
CA ASN A 297 13.74 2.32 10.30
C ASN A 297 13.69 2.00 11.81
N VAL A 298 14.65 1.25 12.36
CA VAL A 298 14.81 1.06 13.81
C VAL A 298 16.11 1.70 14.31
N SER A 299 16.65 2.64 13.52
CA SER A 299 17.88 3.37 13.82
C SER A 299 19.04 2.41 14.14
N GLN A 300 19.24 1.42 13.25
CA GLN A 300 20.29 0.41 13.32
C GLN A 300 21.02 0.29 11.98
N CYS A 301 22.35 0.31 12.00
CA CYS A 301 23.21 0.17 10.82
C CYS A 301 24.59 -0.28 11.29
N GLU A 302 24.95 -1.52 10.99
CA GLU A 302 26.14 -2.15 11.58
C GLU A 302 27.44 -1.39 11.28
N VAL A 303 27.61 -0.94 10.03
CA VAL A 303 28.83 -0.27 9.57
C VAL A 303 29.08 1.04 10.31
N SER A 304 28.04 1.87 10.47
CA SER A 304 28.15 3.18 11.14
C SER A 304 28.22 3.09 12.66
N GLU A 305 27.84 1.95 13.24
CA GLU A 305 27.99 1.69 14.68
C GLU A 305 29.37 1.12 15.03
N LYS A 306 29.95 0.29 14.16
CA LYS A 306 31.25 -0.36 14.38
C LYS A 306 32.45 0.47 13.92
N SER A 307 32.27 1.36 12.95
CA SER A 307 33.35 2.20 12.43
C SER A 307 33.14 3.67 12.76
N SER A 308 34.18 4.33 13.26
CA SER A 308 34.19 5.79 13.38
C SER A 308 34.37 6.49 12.03
N ASN A 309 34.91 5.80 11.02
CA ASN A 309 35.16 6.35 9.69
C ASN A 309 34.50 5.48 8.63
N PHE A 310 33.57 6.05 7.87
CA PHE A 310 32.82 5.31 6.86
C PHE A 310 32.42 6.23 5.72
N VAL A 311 32.04 5.62 4.60
CA VAL A 311 31.55 6.32 3.42
C VAL A 311 30.07 6.01 3.25
N VAL A 312 29.28 7.04 3.03
CA VAL A 312 27.85 6.94 2.73
C VAL A 312 27.64 7.25 1.26
N THR A 313 27.35 6.23 0.47
CA THR A 313 27.00 6.34 -0.95
C THR A 313 25.49 6.37 -1.10
N VAL A 314 24.97 7.42 -1.72
CA VAL A 314 23.53 7.62 -1.95
C VAL A 314 23.26 7.57 -3.44
N TYR A 315 22.49 6.57 -3.88
CA TYR A 315 22.07 6.41 -5.27
C TYR A 315 20.69 7.01 -5.50
N ASN A 316 20.53 7.83 -6.54
CA ASN A 316 19.27 8.41 -6.98
C ASN A 316 18.69 7.63 -8.17
N PRO A 317 17.61 6.85 -7.98
CA PRO A 317 16.97 6.08 -9.05
C PRO A 317 16.06 6.92 -9.96
N LEU A 318 15.94 8.23 -9.72
CA LEU A 318 15.09 9.10 -10.54
C LEU A 318 15.84 9.65 -11.75
N SER A 319 15.08 9.97 -12.80
CA SER A 319 15.57 10.55 -14.05
C SER A 319 15.88 12.05 -13.98
N HIS A 320 15.85 12.65 -12.79
CA HIS A 320 16.16 14.05 -12.57
C HIS A 320 16.95 14.24 -11.26
N PRO A 321 17.64 15.38 -11.08
CA PRO A 321 18.43 15.62 -9.89
C PRO A 321 17.53 15.79 -8.66
N VAL A 322 17.92 15.20 -7.53
CA VAL A 322 17.18 15.35 -6.26
C VAL A 322 18.08 15.73 -5.11
N SER A 323 17.51 16.44 -4.14
CA SER A 323 18.15 16.69 -2.85
C SER A 323 17.29 16.14 -1.73
N LEU A 324 17.91 15.54 -0.73
CA LEU A 324 17.21 14.88 0.38
C LEU A 324 18.08 14.81 1.64
N TYR A 325 17.46 14.42 2.75
CA TYR A 325 18.14 14.28 4.03
C TYR A 325 18.51 12.83 4.29
N VAL A 326 19.79 12.60 4.53
CA VAL A 326 20.37 11.32 4.90
C VAL A 326 20.41 11.25 6.43
N ARG A 327 19.96 10.13 7.00
CA ARG A 327 19.99 9.85 8.43
C ARG A 327 20.70 8.53 8.68
N VAL A 328 21.77 8.54 9.46
CA VAL A 328 22.59 7.36 9.76
C VAL A 328 22.73 7.19 11.27
N PRO A 329 22.39 6.03 11.85
CA PRO A 329 22.52 5.80 13.28
C PRO A 329 23.99 5.65 13.67
N VAL A 330 24.39 6.29 14.77
CA VAL A 330 25.78 6.38 15.21
C VAL A 330 25.92 6.29 16.74
N THR A 331 27.11 5.92 17.20
CA THR A 331 27.45 5.70 18.63
C THR A 331 28.31 6.80 19.24
N GLY A 332 28.81 7.73 18.41
CA GLY A 332 29.83 8.72 18.77
C GLY A 332 29.23 10.09 19.12
N GLN A 333 30.04 10.95 19.76
CA GLN A 333 29.58 12.28 20.20
C GLN A 333 29.75 13.37 19.14
N THR A 334 30.70 13.22 18.21
CA THR A 334 30.91 14.19 17.14
C THR A 334 31.28 13.51 15.83
N TYR A 335 30.74 14.03 14.73
CA TYR A 335 31.03 13.58 13.37
C TYR A 335 31.21 14.78 12.45
N SER A 336 32.15 14.67 11.52
CA SER A 336 32.26 15.59 10.38
C SER A 336 31.87 14.86 9.10
N VAL A 337 31.07 15.50 8.25
CA VAL A 337 30.65 14.98 6.95
C VAL A 337 31.29 15.82 5.86
N LYS A 338 31.93 15.18 4.88
CA LYS A 338 32.48 15.83 3.70
C LYS A 338 31.86 15.29 2.42
N ASP A 339 31.66 16.16 1.45
CA ASP A 339 31.17 15.80 0.11
C ASP A 339 32.29 15.18 -0.76
N PRO A 340 31.98 14.71 -1.98
CA PRO A 340 32.98 14.18 -2.91
C PRO A 340 34.14 15.13 -3.24
N ASN A 341 33.95 16.44 -3.10
CA ASN A 341 34.94 17.49 -3.36
C ASN A 341 35.71 17.90 -2.11
N ASN A 342 35.63 17.11 -1.02
CA ASN A 342 36.28 17.38 0.27
C ASN A 342 35.79 18.67 0.95
N LYS A 343 34.59 19.15 0.59
CA LYS A 343 33.94 20.29 1.25
C LYS A 343 33.12 19.83 2.43
N ASP A 344 33.17 20.58 3.53
CA ASP A 344 32.35 20.29 4.71
C ASP A 344 30.86 20.45 4.42
N VAL A 345 30.08 19.47 4.86
CA VAL A 345 28.62 19.43 4.78
C VAL A 345 28.05 19.71 6.16
N VAL A 346 27.11 20.66 6.23
CA VAL A 346 26.39 20.94 7.47
C VAL A 346 25.65 19.67 7.90
N SER A 347 25.97 19.21 9.10
CA SER A 347 25.44 17.99 9.70
C SER A 347 25.02 18.25 11.14
N GLN A 348 24.16 17.39 11.65
CA GLN A 348 23.53 17.52 12.95
C GLN A 348 23.39 16.14 13.58
N LEU A 349 23.61 16.05 14.89
CA LEU A 349 23.29 14.84 15.67
C LEU A 349 21.96 15.06 16.38
N ILE A 350 21.04 14.12 16.20
CA ILE A 350 19.73 14.09 16.85
C ILE A 350 19.64 12.84 17.73
N PRO A 351 19.18 12.93 18.99
CA PRO A 351 18.98 11.74 19.81
C PRO A 351 17.89 10.83 19.23
N ILE A 352 18.09 9.51 19.33
CA ILE A 352 17.07 8.54 18.94
C ILE A 352 15.95 8.57 19.99
N PRO A 353 14.67 8.68 19.59
CA PRO A 353 13.55 8.69 20.54
C PRO A 353 13.55 7.46 21.45
N ALA A 354 13.19 7.63 22.71
CA ALA A 354 13.13 6.52 23.68
C ALA A 354 12.22 5.36 23.22
N SER A 355 11.10 5.67 22.55
CA SER A 355 10.21 4.66 21.98
C SER A 355 10.87 3.80 20.91
N VAL A 356 11.81 4.36 20.14
CA VAL A 356 12.61 3.63 19.13
C VAL A 356 13.69 2.79 19.80
N LEU A 357 14.38 3.34 20.80
CA LEU A 357 15.39 2.60 21.58
C LEU A 357 14.80 1.35 22.25
N ASN A 358 13.52 1.43 22.64
CA ASN A 358 12.80 0.37 23.35
C ASN A 358 12.04 -0.61 22.43
N ILE A 359 12.19 -0.51 21.10
CA ILE A 359 11.53 -1.46 20.18
C ILE A 359 11.99 -2.89 20.49
N PRO A 360 11.07 -3.85 20.73
CA PRO A 360 11.43 -5.26 20.92
C PRO A 360 12.22 -5.80 19.73
N GLY A 361 13.36 -6.43 20.01
CA GLY A 361 14.24 -7.00 18.97
C GLY A 361 15.17 -6.00 18.30
N ARG A 362 15.24 -4.74 18.76
CA ARG A 362 16.29 -3.81 18.33
C ARG A 362 17.63 -4.20 18.99
N PHE A 363 18.62 -4.55 18.16
CA PHE A 363 19.96 -4.93 18.60
C PHE A 363 20.98 -3.90 18.09
N SER A 364 20.99 -2.72 18.73
CA SER A 364 21.82 -1.60 18.29
C SER A 364 22.37 -0.81 19.47
N SER A 365 23.61 -0.36 19.32
CA SER A 365 24.34 0.51 20.24
C SER A 365 24.18 1.99 19.91
N ALA A 366 23.57 2.32 18.76
CA ALA A 366 23.36 3.70 18.36
C ALA A 366 22.43 4.43 19.34
N THR A 367 22.83 5.64 19.72
CA THR A 367 22.09 6.55 20.61
C THR A 367 21.61 7.81 19.88
N SER A 368 22.14 8.07 18.69
CA SER A 368 21.85 9.26 17.91
C SER A 368 21.85 8.96 16.42
N GLU A 369 21.21 9.82 15.64
CA GLU A 369 21.24 9.82 14.19
C GLU A 369 22.03 11.02 13.69
N LEU A 370 23.01 10.77 12.83
CA LEU A 370 23.71 11.79 12.05
C LEU A 370 22.85 12.16 10.85
N VAL A 371 22.44 13.42 10.79
CA VAL A 371 21.56 13.97 9.77
C VAL A 371 22.30 15.01 8.95
N PHE A 372 22.27 14.88 7.62
CA PHE A 372 22.80 15.87 6.69
C PHE A 372 22.03 15.87 5.38
N ARG A 373 22.12 16.96 4.61
CA ARG A 373 21.44 17.07 3.32
C ARG A 373 22.36 16.64 2.18
N ALA A 374 21.98 15.59 1.46
CA ALA A 374 22.57 15.24 0.18
C ALA A 374 22.00 16.16 -0.91
N VAL A 375 22.81 17.09 -1.41
CA VAL A 375 22.37 18.11 -2.37
C VAL A 375 22.66 17.66 -3.81
N SER A 376 21.67 17.79 -4.69
CA SER A 376 21.79 17.62 -6.14
C SER A 376 22.40 16.27 -6.55
N LEU A 377 21.88 15.17 -6.00
CA LEU A 377 22.21 13.83 -6.48
C LEU A 377 21.88 13.75 -7.97
N PRO A 378 22.82 13.27 -8.81
CA PRO A 378 22.60 13.24 -10.26
C PRO A 378 21.47 12.27 -10.62
N PRO A 379 20.78 12.49 -11.76
CA PRO A 379 19.83 11.54 -12.31
C PRO A 379 20.46 10.16 -12.50
N LEU A 380 19.77 9.09 -12.09
CA LEU A 380 20.23 7.69 -12.25
C LEU A 380 21.68 7.47 -11.83
N GLY A 381 22.11 8.17 -10.77
CA GLY A 381 23.51 8.25 -10.37
C GLY A 381 23.67 8.44 -8.87
N TYR A 382 24.92 8.52 -8.41
CA TYR A 382 25.23 8.52 -6.98
C TYR A 382 26.16 9.66 -6.56
N ARG A 383 26.22 9.90 -5.24
CA ARG A 383 27.28 10.67 -4.58
C ARG A 383 27.74 9.95 -3.31
N SER A 384 29.02 10.06 -3.00
CA SER A 384 29.64 9.47 -1.80
C SER A 384 30.06 10.55 -0.81
N TYR A 385 29.63 10.42 0.43
CA TYR A 385 29.92 11.33 1.53
C TYR A 385 30.86 10.66 2.52
N TYR A 386 31.89 11.37 2.95
CA TYR A 386 32.91 10.85 3.86
C TYR A 386 32.59 11.29 5.28
N VAL A 387 32.31 10.32 6.15
CA VAL A 387 32.00 10.55 7.55
C VAL A 387 33.22 10.20 8.40
N THR A 388 33.58 11.10 9.31
CA THR A 388 34.71 10.93 10.23
C THR A 388 34.25 11.29 11.63
N GLY A 389 34.24 10.32 12.52
CA GLY A 389 33.92 10.46 13.93
C GLY A 389 35.13 10.98 14.71
N SER A 390 34.87 11.76 15.76
CA SER A 390 35.91 12.21 16.67
C SER A 390 35.52 11.99 18.14
N ASN A 391 36.50 11.61 18.96
CA ASN A 391 36.32 11.40 20.40
C ASN A 391 36.32 12.72 21.21
N LYS A 392 36.22 13.88 20.55
CA LYS A 392 36.06 15.15 21.26
C LYS A 392 34.68 15.18 21.89
N LYS A 393 34.60 15.52 23.17
CA LYS A 393 33.33 15.82 23.83
C LYS A 393 32.67 16.98 23.09
N SER A 394 31.56 16.74 22.40
CA SER A 394 30.55 17.78 22.27
C SER A 394 29.30 17.32 23.01
N THR A 395 28.60 18.29 23.57
CA THR A 395 27.25 18.12 24.04
C THR A 395 26.43 17.57 22.87
N ALA A 396 25.81 16.40 23.06
CA ALA A 396 24.68 16.02 22.23
C ALA A 396 23.69 17.19 22.25
N GLN A 397 22.96 17.40 21.15
CA GLN A 397 21.99 18.49 21.09
C GLN A 397 20.96 18.27 22.20
N GLU A 398 21.07 19.04 23.28
CA GLU A 398 20.16 18.96 24.41
C GLU A 398 18.78 19.43 23.97
N SER A 399 17.74 18.79 24.52
CA SER A 399 16.37 19.24 24.33
C SER A 399 16.28 20.71 24.73
N THR A 400 15.73 21.54 23.84
CA THR A 400 15.52 22.96 24.12
C THR A 400 14.36 23.10 25.10
N THR A 401 14.67 23.34 26.38
CA THR A 401 13.69 23.77 27.38
C THR A 401 13.39 25.25 27.17
N GLU A 402 12.61 25.59 26.13
CA GLU A 402 12.12 26.95 25.95
C GLU A 402 11.04 27.25 27.01
N SER A 403 11.20 28.37 27.72
CA SER A 403 10.26 28.84 28.76
C SER A 403 9.00 29.51 28.19
N GLY A 404 8.72 29.30 26.90
CA GLY A 404 7.56 29.86 26.20
C GLY A 404 6.38 28.88 26.20
N GLU A 405 5.16 29.40 26.29
CA GLU A 405 3.94 28.58 26.18
C GLU A 405 3.76 27.99 24.77
N LEU A 406 4.34 28.64 23.75
CA LEU A 406 4.24 28.26 22.35
C LEU A 406 5.62 28.16 21.70
N ILE A 407 5.98 26.98 21.21
CA ILE A 407 7.22 26.72 20.47
C ILE A 407 6.88 26.63 18.99
N THR A 408 7.63 27.33 18.14
CA THR A 408 7.39 27.35 16.68
C THR A 408 8.61 26.83 15.94
N LEU A 409 8.38 25.90 15.01
CA LEU A 409 9.32 25.36 14.04
C LEU A 409 8.89 25.83 12.65
N GLN A 410 9.83 26.12 11.75
CA GLN A 410 9.52 26.65 10.41
C GLN A 410 10.43 26.07 9.33
N ASN A 411 9.88 25.91 8.13
CA ASN A 411 10.62 25.65 6.91
C ASN A 411 10.07 26.51 5.76
N ASN A 412 10.46 26.20 4.52
CA ASN A 412 10.01 26.91 3.33
C ASN A 412 8.49 26.78 3.14
N GLY A 413 7.75 27.76 3.65
CA GLY A 413 6.30 27.92 3.45
C GLY A 413 5.42 27.22 4.49
N ASN A 414 5.98 26.42 5.41
CA ASN A 414 5.20 25.82 6.50
C ASN A 414 5.70 26.28 7.88
N LYS A 415 4.76 26.28 8.82
CA LYS A 415 4.98 26.61 10.22
C LYS A 415 4.32 25.54 11.08
N VAL A 416 5.04 25.01 12.05
CA VAL A 416 4.54 24.03 13.02
C VAL A 416 4.59 24.67 14.40
N GLN A 417 3.47 24.68 15.11
CA GLN A 417 3.38 25.28 16.45
C GLN A 417 3.00 24.23 17.48
N LEU A 418 3.80 24.13 18.54
CA LEU A 418 3.58 23.29 19.70
C LEU A 418 3.13 24.16 20.88
N THR A 419 1.96 23.84 21.44
CA THR A 419 1.50 24.43 22.70
C THR A 419 2.02 23.57 23.85
N VAL A 420 2.98 24.09 24.62
CA VAL A 420 3.72 23.33 25.65
C VAL A 420 2.79 22.82 26.77
N SER A 421 1.76 23.60 27.14
CA SER A 421 0.82 23.25 28.21
C SER A 421 -0.14 22.10 27.86
N THR A 422 -0.35 21.83 26.57
CA THR A 422 -1.24 20.78 26.07
C THR A 422 -0.51 19.66 25.35
N GLY A 423 0.71 19.90 24.87
CA GLY A 423 1.42 19.00 23.94
C GLY A 423 0.80 18.98 22.54
N GLU A 424 -0.18 19.85 22.27
CA GLU A 424 -0.89 19.93 21.01
C GLU A 424 -0.02 20.57 19.93
N VAL A 425 -0.05 20.00 18.73
CA VAL A 425 0.65 20.53 17.57
C VAL A 425 -0.35 20.97 16.50
N GLN A 426 -0.15 22.20 16.00
CA GLN A 426 -0.85 22.77 14.87
C GLN A 426 0.12 22.93 13.69
N LEU A 427 -0.30 22.46 12.52
CA LEU A 427 0.46 22.57 11.28
C LEU A 427 -0.19 23.65 10.40
N PHE A 428 0.60 24.63 9.99
CA PHE A 428 0.21 25.68 9.06
C PHE A 428 0.97 25.42 7.76
N LEU A 429 0.26 24.93 6.75
CA LEU A 429 0.85 24.38 5.53
C LEU A 429 0.97 25.39 4.37
N ASP A 430 0.45 26.60 4.58
CA ASP A 430 0.63 27.77 3.72
C ASP A 430 0.65 28.98 4.65
N ASP A 431 1.82 29.59 4.79
CA ASP A 431 2.07 30.75 5.64
C ASP A 431 1.16 31.95 5.33
N LYS A 432 0.56 32.00 4.13
CA LYS A 432 -0.35 33.07 3.72
C LYS A 432 -1.81 32.79 4.04
N LYS A 433 -2.18 31.53 4.29
CA LYS A 433 -3.57 31.12 4.56
C LYS A 433 -3.88 31.04 6.05
N ASP A 434 -2.87 30.80 6.88
CA ASP A 434 -2.96 30.72 8.35
C ASP A 434 -4.09 29.81 8.86
N LEU A 435 -4.26 28.65 8.21
CA LEU A 435 -5.24 27.62 8.61
C LEU A 435 -4.55 26.52 9.41
N PRO A 436 -4.88 26.36 10.72
CA PRO A 436 -4.29 25.32 11.53
C PRO A 436 -4.89 23.94 11.19
N LEU A 437 -4.02 23.00 10.84
CA LEU A 437 -4.33 21.58 10.78
C LEU A 437 -3.94 20.93 12.12
N HIS A 438 -4.91 20.28 12.75
CA HIS A 438 -4.73 19.51 13.97
C HIS A 438 -4.53 18.03 13.63
N GLN A 439 -3.64 17.35 14.36
CA GLN A 439 -3.44 15.90 14.22
C GLN A 439 -3.43 15.24 15.60
N ASN A 440 -4.12 14.09 15.72
CA ASN A 440 -4.04 13.23 16.90
C ASN A 440 -4.30 11.77 16.54
N PHE A 441 -4.04 10.85 17.47
CA PHE A 441 -4.21 9.41 17.29
C PHE A 441 -5.42 8.87 18.05
N TYR A 442 -6.13 7.97 17.38
CA TYR A 442 -7.32 7.33 17.90
C TYR A 442 -7.29 5.84 17.55
N TYR A 443 -8.23 5.08 18.09
CA TYR A 443 -8.49 3.72 17.64
C TYR A 443 -9.97 3.40 17.60
N TYR A 444 -10.34 2.50 16.69
CA TYR A 444 -11.60 1.78 16.75
C TYR A 444 -11.41 0.45 17.45
N THR A 445 -12.45 0.00 18.14
CA THR A 445 -12.50 -1.36 18.69
C THR A 445 -13.08 -2.28 17.63
N GLY A 446 -12.40 -3.39 17.34
CA GLY A 446 -12.88 -4.37 16.38
C GLY A 446 -14.15 -5.06 16.88
N PHE A 447 -15.22 -5.08 16.09
CA PHE A 447 -16.43 -5.81 16.43
C PHE A 447 -16.13 -7.30 16.51
N THR A 448 -16.70 -7.97 17.52
CA THR A 448 -16.57 -9.40 17.75
C THR A 448 -17.92 -10.07 17.64
N GLY A 449 -18.05 -11.06 16.76
CA GLY A 449 -19.24 -11.88 16.60
C GLY A 449 -18.93 -13.31 16.18
N ASP A 450 -19.97 -14.12 16.04
CA ASP A 450 -19.86 -15.55 15.73
C ASP A 450 -19.77 -15.87 14.23
N ASN A 451 -19.82 -14.85 13.36
CA ASN A 451 -19.78 -14.95 11.90
C ASN A 451 -20.88 -15.83 11.26
N ARG A 452 -21.86 -16.34 12.03
CA ARG A 452 -22.92 -17.23 11.51
C ARG A 452 -23.88 -16.51 10.59
N HIS A 453 -24.11 -15.23 10.87
CA HIS A 453 -24.97 -14.34 10.12
C HIS A 453 -24.28 -13.00 9.88
N PHE A 454 -24.69 -12.30 8.83
CA PHE A 454 -24.07 -11.03 8.44
C PHE A 454 -24.07 -9.99 9.58
N PHE A 455 -25.12 -9.91 10.40
CA PHE A 455 -25.18 -8.95 11.51
C PHE A 455 -24.20 -9.28 12.66
N ASN A 456 -23.62 -10.48 12.69
CA ASN A 456 -22.62 -10.95 13.67
C ASN A 456 -21.21 -11.13 13.06
N ARG A 457 -20.90 -10.46 11.94
CA ARG A 457 -19.53 -10.47 11.37
C ARG A 457 -18.51 -9.86 12.31
N SER A 458 -17.37 -10.50 12.49
CA SER A 458 -16.23 -9.93 13.20
C SER A 458 -15.41 -9.02 12.28
N SER A 459 -14.69 -8.06 12.88
CA SER A 459 -13.55 -7.44 12.21
C SER A 459 -12.41 -8.47 12.13
N GLY A 460 -11.66 -8.51 11.04
CA GLY A 460 -10.60 -9.49 10.81
C GLY A 460 -9.57 -9.02 9.79
N ALA A 461 -8.85 -9.96 9.16
CA ALA A 461 -7.82 -9.63 8.18
C ALA A 461 -8.40 -8.89 6.96
N TYR A 462 -9.60 -9.26 6.49
CA TYR A 462 -10.26 -8.63 5.35
C TYR A 462 -11.15 -7.46 5.78
N ILE A 463 -12.01 -7.69 6.77
CA ILE A 463 -13.08 -6.77 7.13
C ILE A 463 -12.63 -5.78 8.18
N PHE A 464 -13.00 -4.52 7.97
CA PHE A 464 -13.03 -3.52 9.02
C PHE A 464 -14.46 -3.35 9.49
N ARG A 465 -14.76 -3.73 10.74
CA ARG A 465 -16.07 -3.52 11.35
C ARG A 465 -15.89 -2.93 12.75
N PRO A 466 -15.94 -1.60 12.91
CA PRO A 466 -15.77 -1.00 14.21
C PRO A 466 -17.01 -1.19 15.09
N LYS A 467 -16.81 -1.46 16.38
CA LYS A 467 -17.88 -1.59 17.40
C LYS A 467 -18.60 -0.25 17.64
N GLN A 468 -17.87 0.84 17.49
CA GLN A 468 -18.30 2.22 17.70
C GLN A 468 -18.08 3.09 16.47
N LYS A 469 -18.97 4.06 16.23
CA LYS A 469 -18.86 4.99 15.09
C LYS A 469 -17.82 6.08 15.30
N THR A 470 -17.64 6.51 16.55
CA THR A 470 -16.67 7.53 16.95
C THR A 470 -15.44 6.84 17.52
N PRO A 471 -14.23 7.12 17.01
CA PRO A 471 -13.02 6.47 17.49
C PRO A 471 -12.64 6.99 18.89
N ILE A 472 -11.89 6.19 19.64
CA ILE A 472 -11.45 6.50 21.00
C ILE A 472 -10.05 7.14 20.93
N THR A 473 -9.88 8.31 21.53
CA THR A 473 -8.57 8.98 21.60
C THR A 473 -7.57 8.14 22.39
N ILE A 474 -6.36 7.94 21.87
CA ILE A 474 -5.29 7.21 22.58
C ILE A 474 -4.83 8.01 23.79
N ALA A 475 -4.46 9.27 23.58
CA ALA A 475 -4.17 10.21 24.64
C ALA A 475 -4.49 11.64 24.18
N PRO A 476 -5.13 12.46 25.02
CA PRO A 476 -5.46 13.83 24.66
C PRO A 476 -4.23 14.77 24.70
N LYS A 477 -3.21 14.44 25.50
CA LYS A 477 -2.01 15.26 25.72
C LYS A 477 -0.75 14.41 25.67
N PRO A 478 0.08 14.51 24.62
CA PRO A 478 1.36 13.81 24.59
C PRO A 478 2.44 14.53 25.40
N VAL A 479 3.40 13.78 25.94
CA VAL A 479 4.65 14.35 26.45
C VAL A 479 5.53 14.71 25.26
N SER A 480 6.03 15.94 25.21
CA SER A 480 6.74 16.47 24.05
C SER A 480 8.14 16.98 24.41
N GLU A 481 9.14 16.61 23.60
CA GLU A 481 10.50 17.16 23.64
C GLU A 481 10.83 17.84 22.31
N VAL A 482 11.54 18.97 22.34
CA VAL A 482 11.86 19.75 21.14
C VAL A 482 13.37 19.85 20.91
N TYR A 483 13.79 19.57 19.68
CA TYR A 483 15.17 19.62 19.24
C TYR A 483 15.31 20.56 18.04
N LYS A 484 15.99 21.71 18.21
CA LYS A 484 16.24 22.68 17.13
C LYS A 484 17.68 22.66 16.65
N GLY A 485 17.91 22.48 15.35
CA GLY A 485 19.26 22.51 14.81
C GLY A 485 19.38 23.01 13.38
N PRO A 486 20.61 23.01 12.84
CA PRO A 486 20.90 23.66 11.56
C PRO A 486 20.31 22.93 10.35
N VAL A 487 20.00 21.63 10.46
CA VAL A 487 19.54 20.77 9.35
C VAL A 487 18.04 20.45 9.49
N VAL A 488 17.62 20.07 10.70
CA VAL A 488 16.24 19.67 11.01
C VAL A 488 15.85 20.16 12.41
N GLU A 489 14.58 20.51 12.54
CA GLU A 489 13.93 20.72 13.83
C GLU A 489 12.89 19.61 14.07
N GLU A 490 12.86 19.05 15.27
CA GLU A 490 12.00 17.92 15.61
C GLU A 490 11.20 18.15 16.90
N ILE A 491 9.97 17.62 16.92
CA ILE A 491 9.16 17.45 18.13
C ILE A 491 8.96 15.94 18.33
N HIS A 492 9.44 15.41 19.44
CA HIS A 492 9.25 14.01 19.84
C HIS A 492 8.06 13.93 20.78
N GLN A 493 6.99 13.26 20.38
CA GLN A 493 5.74 13.12 21.14
C GLN A 493 5.52 11.68 21.59
N VAL A 494 5.25 11.48 22.88
CA VAL A 494 4.85 10.19 23.46
C VAL A 494 3.41 10.30 23.95
N PHE A 495 2.51 9.53 23.33
CA PHE A 495 1.09 9.49 23.66
C PHE A 495 0.79 8.40 24.69
N SER A 496 1.44 7.25 24.57
CA SER A 496 1.37 6.13 25.51
C SER A 496 2.58 5.20 25.34
N ASP A 497 2.68 4.17 26.17
CA ASP A 497 3.75 3.16 26.09
C ASP A 497 3.81 2.40 24.75
N TRP A 498 2.75 2.48 23.94
CA TRP A 498 2.63 1.81 22.64
C TRP A 498 2.32 2.78 21.49
N MET A 499 2.39 4.10 21.72
CA MET A 499 2.11 5.11 20.69
C MET A 499 3.01 6.34 20.83
N SER A 500 3.80 6.63 19.80
CA SER A 500 4.63 7.83 19.73
C SER A 500 4.71 8.38 18.31
N GLN A 501 5.14 9.64 18.19
CA GLN A 501 5.34 10.34 16.93
C GLN A 501 6.58 11.22 16.99
N VAL A 502 7.28 11.36 15.88
CA VAL A 502 8.28 12.39 15.65
C VAL A 502 7.81 13.28 14.52
N ILE A 503 7.61 14.57 14.80
CA ILE A 503 7.30 15.58 13.78
C ILE A 503 8.61 16.22 13.37
N ARG A 504 8.91 16.21 12.07
CA ARG A 504 10.15 16.77 11.52
C ARG A 504 9.85 17.91 10.56
N VAL A 505 10.56 19.01 10.77
CA VAL A 505 10.55 20.20 9.94
C VAL A 505 11.96 20.37 9.38
N TYR A 506 12.14 19.89 8.14
CA TYR A 506 13.38 20.06 7.39
C TYR A 506 13.38 21.42 6.71
N LYS A 507 14.45 22.21 6.90
CA LYS A 507 14.50 23.63 6.49
C LYS A 507 14.18 23.89 5.02
N GLU A 508 14.73 23.04 4.15
CA GLU A 508 14.62 23.19 2.69
C GLU A 508 13.42 22.45 2.07
N GLU A 509 12.58 21.79 2.87
CA GLU A 509 11.39 21.09 2.38
C GLU A 509 10.14 21.96 2.49
N ASN A 510 9.14 21.66 1.66
CA ASN A 510 7.84 22.31 1.65
C ASN A 510 6.71 21.42 2.21
N HIS A 511 7.07 20.43 3.02
CA HIS A 511 6.14 19.55 3.70
C HIS A 511 6.57 19.35 5.15
N VAL A 512 5.69 18.79 5.97
CA VAL A 512 5.99 18.33 7.34
C VAL A 512 5.96 16.80 7.36
N GLU A 513 7.02 16.17 7.89
CA GLU A 513 7.09 14.71 8.05
C GLU A 513 6.60 14.32 9.45
N LEU A 514 5.59 13.45 9.53
CA LEU A 514 5.08 12.87 10.78
C LEU A 514 5.43 11.39 10.77
N GLU A 515 6.44 11.00 11.54
CA GLU A 515 6.82 9.60 11.69
C GLU A 515 6.16 9.01 12.94
N TRP A 516 5.27 8.05 12.74
CA TRP A 516 4.52 7.39 13.79
C TRP A 516 5.15 6.03 14.14
N LEU A 517 5.01 5.63 15.40
CA LEU A 517 5.34 4.29 15.90
C LEU A 517 4.14 3.78 16.71
N VAL A 518 3.59 2.65 16.29
CA VAL A 518 2.43 1.99 16.88
C VAL A 518 2.80 0.58 17.31
N GLY A 519 2.60 0.28 18.58
CA GLY A 519 2.69 -1.04 19.17
C GLY A 519 3.80 -1.17 20.22
N PRO A 520 3.81 -2.27 20.99
CA PRO A 520 2.87 -3.40 20.93
C PRO A 520 1.44 -3.01 21.30
N ILE A 521 0.46 -3.24 20.42
CA ILE A 521 -0.93 -2.87 20.68
C ILE A 521 -1.46 -3.73 21.85
N PRO A 522 -1.96 -3.12 22.95
CA PRO A 522 -2.40 -3.83 24.14
C PRO A 522 -3.66 -4.66 23.86
N LEU A 523 -3.74 -5.84 24.47
CA LEU A 523 -4.88 -6.76 24.41
C LEU A 523 -5.31 -7.26 25.80
N GLU A 524 -4.82 -6.62 26.87
CA GLU A 524 -5.14 -6.98 28.27
C GLU A 524 -6.63 -6.78 28.59
N ASP A 525 -7.30 -5.90 27.84
CA ASP A 525 -8.74 -5.66 27.89
C ASP A 525 -9.56 -6.63 27.02
N ASN A 526 -8.91 -7.58 26.34
CA ASN A 526 -9.52 -8.53 25.41
C ASN A 526 -10.35 -7.84 24.31
N GLU A 527 -9.89 -6.67 23.85
CA GLU A 527 -10.53 -5.90 22.77
C GLU A 527 -9.50 -5.62 21.67
N GLY A 528 -9.82 -6.03 20.44
CA GLY A 528 -9.02 -5.72 19.26
C GLY A 528 -9.03 -4.23 18.94
N LYS A 529 -7.90 -3.67 18.49
CA LYS A 529 -7.74 -2.23 18.25
C LYS A 529 -7.22 -1.95 16.85
N GLU A 530 -7.84 -0.97 16.21
CA GLU A 530 -7.53 -0.52 14.85
C GLU A 530 -7.16 0.96 14.92
N VAL A 531 -5.86 1.23 14.86
CA VAL A 531 -5.25 2.52 15.21
C VAL A 531 -5.24 3.44 14.00
N ILE A 532 -5.66 4.68 14.18
CA ILE A 532 -5.74 5.70 13.13
C ILE A 532 -4.95 6.95 13.51
N SER A 533 -4.37 7.61 12.52
CA SER A 533 -3.99 9.03 12.58
C SER A 533 -5.13 9.84 11.98
N LYS A 534 -5.62 10.83 12.72
CA LYS A 534 -6.72 11.70 12.28
C LYS A 534 -6.24 13.14 12.20
N PHE A 535 -6.59 13.78 11.09
CA PHE A 535 -6.27 15.15 10.74
C PHE A 535 -7.56 15.96 10.63
N SER A 536 -7.58 17.17 11.19
CA SER A 536 -8.74 18.05 11.18
C SER A 536 -8.33 19.48 10.86
N ILE A 537 -8.98 20.10 9.89
CA ILE A 537 -8.77 21.49 9.46
C ILE A 537 -10.11 22.12 9.15
N GLU A 538 -10.27 23.42 9.39
CA GLU A 538 -11.52 24.14 9.13
C GLU A 538 -11.72 24.42 7.63
N LEU A 539 -12.10 23.38 6.88
CA LEU A 539 -12.38 23.43 5.44
C LEU A 539 -13.81 22.96 5.15
N GLU A 540 -14.48 23.62 4.20
CA GLU A 540 -15.78 23.21 3.69
C GLU A 540 -15.59 22.21 2.53
N THR A 541 -15.58 20.92 2.87
CA THR A 541 -15.31 19.81 1.93
C THR A 541 -16.57 19.25 1.28
N ASN A 542 -17.75 19.51 1.86
CA ASN A 542 -19.07 19.02 1.43
C ASN A 542 -19.12 17.49 1.26
N GLY A 543 -18.45 16.77 2.16
CA GLY A 543 -18.30 15.32 2.14
C GLY A 543 -17.42 14.77 1.00
N THR A 544 -16.75 15.62 0.21
CA THR A 544 -15.87 15.20 -0.88
C THR A 544 -14.41 15.14 -0.43
N PHE A 545 -13.73 14.07 -0.81
CA PHE A 545 -12.31 13.84 -0.59
C PHE A 545 -11.73 13.03 -1.75
N TYR A 546 -10.41 12.91 -1.84
CA TYR A 546 -9.76 12.27 -2.98
C TYR A 546 -8.73 11.25 -2.49
N THR A 547 -8.66 10.11 -3.18
CA THR A 547 -7.68 9.05 -2.91
C THR A 547 -7.06 8.61 -4.21
N ASP A 548 -5.80 8.20 -4.18
CA ASP A 548 -5.12 7.72 -5.38
C ASP A 548 -5.59 6.32 -5.81
N SER A 549 -5.46 6.03 -7.11
CA SER A 549 -5.65 4.70 -7.67
C SER A 549 -4.29 4.08 -8.02
N ASN A 550 -3.82 3.17 -7.17
CA ASN A 550 -2.53 2.47 -7.32
C ASN A 550 -1.32 3.40 -7.52
N GLY A 551 -1.28 4.55 -6.83
CA GLY A 551 -0.21 5.54 -6.93
C GLY A 551 -0.29 6.45 -8.15
N ARG A 552 -1.39 6.39 -8.92
CA ARG A 552 -1.56 7.11 -10.19
C ARG A 552 -2.57 8.25 -10.06
N GLU A 553 -3.71 8.13 -10.74
CA GLU A 553 -4.75 9.16 -10.81
C GLU A 553 -5.45 9.31 -9.45
N LEU A 554 -5.96 10.52 -9.19
CA LEU A 554 -6.78 10.80 -8.03
C LEU A 554 -8.25 10.54 -8.39
N LEU A 555 -8.92 9.70 -7.60
CA LEU A 555 -10.35 9.47 -7.71
C LEU A 555 -11.09 10.31 -6.68
N GLU A 556 -12.13 11.00 -7.13
CA GLU A 556 -13.07 11.70 -6.25
C GLU A 556 -13.91 10.68 -5.49
N ARG A 557 -13.98 10.87 -4.17
CA ARG A 557 -14.79 10.09 -3.23
C ARG A 557 -15.78 11.03 -2.59
N LYS A 558 -17.00 10.54 -2.35
CA LYS A 558 -18.03 11.28 -1.64
C LYS A 558 -18.60 10.43 -0.52
N ARG A 559 -18.53 10.96 0.69
CA ARG A 559 -19.02 10.30 1.91
C ARG A 559 -20.49 9.91 1.73
N ASN A 560 -20.79 8.65 2.04
CA ASN A 560 -22.11 8.03 1.95
C ASN A 560 -22.73 8.04 0.54
N PHE A 561 -21.91 8.02 -0.52
CA PHE A 561 -22.40 8.09 -1.89
C PHE A 561 -21.75 7.03 -2.80
N ARG A 562 -22.50 6.61 -3.81
CA ARG A 562 -22.05 5.77 -4.92
C ARG A 562 -22.66 6.33 -6.21
N SER A 563 -21.85 6.45 -7.25
CA SER A 563 -22.25 7.06 -8.52
C SER A 563 -23.19 6.18 -9.34
N THR A 564 -23.11 4.86 -9.15
CA THR A 564 -23.73 3.86 -10.03
C THR A 564 -24.99 3.20 -9.45
N TRP A 565 -25.26 3.36 -8.14
CA TRP A 565 -26.47 2.87 -7.48
C TRP A 565 -26.80 3.69 -6.23
N GLU A 566 -28.06 3.60 -5.77
CA GLU A 566 -28.46 4.15 -4.47
C GLU A 566 -28.00 3.23 -3.34
N VAL A 567 -27.01 3.68 -2.58
CA VAL A 567 -26.39 2.87 -1.53
C VAL A 567 -27.17 2.94 -0.22
N ASN A 568 -27.47 1.77 0.36
CA ASN A 568 -27.93 1.66 1.75
C ASN A 568 -26.75 1.26 2.65
N ILE A 569 -26.37 2.13 3.58
CA ILE A 569 -25.15 1.98 4.39
C ILE A 569 -25.49 1.52 5.80
N SER A 570 -25.12 0.27 6.11
CA SER A 570 -25.23 -0.27 7.48
C SER A 570 -23.98 0.00 8.33
N GLU A 571 -22.81 0.15 7.71
CA GLU A 571 -21.52 0.42 8.37
C GLU A 571 -20.94 1.76 7.89
N PRO A 572 -21.35 2.91 8.47
CA PRO A 572 -21.02 4.25 7.95
C PRO A 572 -19.55 4.63 8.06
N VAL A 573 -18.77 3.95 8.91
CA VAL A 573 -17.32 4.14 8.97
C VAL A 573 -16.67 3.35 7.83
N SER A 574 -16.80 2.01 7.87
CA SER A 574 -16.14 1.09 6.95
C SER A 574 -16.54 1.27 5.50
N ALA A 575 -17.79 1.66 5.22
CA ALA A 575 -18.29 1.91 3.86
C ALA A 575 -17.68 3.16 3.20
N ASN A 576 -16.99 4.00 3.97
CA ASN A 576 -16.32 5.21 3.46
C ASN A 576 -14.80 5.10 3.49
N TYR A 577 -14.25 3.96 3.90
CA TYR A 577 -12.83 3.70 3.78
C TYR A 577 -12.46 3.29 2.36
N TYR A 578 -11.35 3.85 1.85
CA TYR A 578 -10.79 3.58 0.53
C TYR A 578 -9.30 3.23 0.66
N PRO A 579 -8.74 2.51 -0.31
CA PRO A 579 -7.31 2.28 -0.34
C PRO A 579 -6.58 3.59 -0.63
N VAL A 580 -5.58 3.91 0.19
CA VAL A 580 -4.64 5.01 0.00
C VAL A 580 -3.28 4.36 -0.22
N THR A 581 -2.83 4.32 -1.47
CA THR A 581 -1.56 3.66 -1.83
C THR A 581 -0.43 4.64 -2.05
N SER A 582 -0.76 5.92 -2.19
CA SER A 582 0.19 7.02 -2.20
C SER A 582 -0.31 8.27 -1.46
N ARG A 583 -1.58 8.69 -1.63
CA ARG A 583 -2.05 9.97 -1.08
C ARG A 583 -3.57 10.05 -0.91
N ILE A 584 -3.98 10.77 0.13
CA ILE A 584 -5.35 11.24 0.37
C ILE A 584 -5.34 12.76 0.46
N LEU A 585 -6.39 13.44 -0.04
CA LEU A 585 -6.50 14.90 0.08
C LEU A 585 -7.95 15.38 0.19
N ILE A 586 -8.10 16.58 0.73
CA ILE A 586 -9.35 17.34 0.82
C ILE A 586 -9.16 18.74 0.21
N ARG A 587 -10.26 19.31 -0.29
CA ARG A 587 -10.28 20.63 -0.94
C ARG A 587 -11.40 21.49 -0.40
N ASP A 588 -11.12 22.78 -0.33
CA ASP A 588 -12.13 23.84 -0.18
C ASP A 588 -11.98 24.79 -1.37
N THR A 589 -12.92 24.68 -2.31
CA THR A 589 -12.91 25.50 -3.53
C THR A 589 -13.18 26.97 -3.26
N THR A 590 -13.91 27.29 -2.18
CA THR A 590 -14.24 28.66 -1.80
C THR A 590 -13.01 29.37 -1.23
N LYS A 591 -12.25 28.67 -0.37
CA LYS A 591 -10.98 29.17 0.18
C LYS A 591 -9.82 29.03 -0.79
N ASN A 592 -9.99 28.29 -1.89
CA ASN A 592 -8.93 27.88 -2.82
C ASN A 592 -7.76 27.24 -2.06
N VAL A 593 -8.06 26.20 -1.27
CA VAL A 593 -7.10 25.47 -0.43
C VAL A 593 -7.22 23.97 -0.70
N GLU A 594 -6.08 23.30 -0.78
CA GLU A 594 -5.92 21.86 -0.82
C GLU A 594 -4.97 21.42 0.30
N VAL A 595 -5.30 20.33 0.98
CA VAL A 595 -4.41 19.67 1.95
C VAL A 595 -4.34 18.20 1.61
N ALA A 596 -3.12 17.67 1.51
CA ALA A 596 -2.85 16.28 1.21
C ALA A 596 -1.97 15.63 2.27
N VAL A 597 -2.24 14.36 2.52
CA VAL A 597 -1.38 13.47 3.31
C VAL A 597 -0.89 12.36 2.41
N LEU A 598 0.43 12.25 2.29
CA LEU A 598 1.10 11.20 1.53
C LEU A 598 1.56 10.10 2.47
N THR A 599 1.55 8.87 1.97
CA THR A 599 1.79 7.66 2.75
C THR A 599 3.05 6.93 2.25
N ASP A 600 3.78 6.29 3.16
CA ASP A 600 4.99 5.53 2.85
C ASP A 600 4.72 4.05 2.52
N ARG A 601 3.44 3.65 2.55
CA ARG A 601 2.90 2.30 2.34
C ARG A 601 1.41 2.37 2.04
N ALA A 602 0.83 1.25 1.57
CA ALA A 602 -0.62 1.15 1.45
C ALA A 602 -1.31 1.23 2.83
N GLN A 603 -2.40 2.00 2.92
CA GLN A 603 -3.23 2.18 4.11
C GLN A 603 -4.70 2.28 3.72
N GLY A 604 -5.61 2.02 4.66
CA GLY A 604 -7.01 2.44 4.55
C GLY A 604 -7.16 3.88 5.03
N GLY A 605 -7.90 4.70 4.27
CA GLY A 605 -8.18 6.09 4.66
C GLY A 605 -9.57 6.58 4.26
N SER A 606 -10.01 7.66 4.91
CA SER A 606 -11.35 8.22 4.75
C SER A 606 -11.41 9.70 5.13
N SER A 607 -12.55 10.34 4.82
CA SER A 607 -12.99 11.62 5.38
C SER A 607 -14.39 11.45 5.99
N LEU A 608 -14.46 11.25 7.30
CA LEU A 608 -15.70 10.95 8.02
C LEU A 608 -16.45 12.19 8.55
N GLY A 609 -15.77 13.33 8.64
CA GLY A 609 -16.32 14.64 9.00
C GLY A 609 -15.90 15.72 8.01
N GLU A 610 -16.48 16.91 8.12
CA GLU A 610 -16.05 18.06 7.31
C GLU A 610 -14.63 18.49 7.68
N GLY A 611 -13.78 18.69 6.67
CA GLY A 611 -12.40 19.08 6.90
C GLY A 611 -11.55 18.02 7.61
N GLU A 612 -12.02 16.78 7.66
CA GLU A 612 -11.31 15.67 8.31
C GLU A 612 -10.69 14.72 7.29
N MET A 613 -9.54 14.17 7.61
CA MET A 613 -8.97 12.98 6.98
C MET A 613 -8.48 12.03 8.06
N GLU A 614 -8.62 10.73 7.85
CA GLU A 614 -8.03 9.73 8.71
C GLU A 614 -7.38 8.60 7.91
N LEU A 615 -6.30 8.05 8.47
CA LEU A 615 -5.50 6.97 7.91
C LEU A 615 -5.27 5.92 8.98
N MET A 616 -5.66 4.67 8.70
CA MET A 616 -5.44 3.55 9.59
C MET A 616 -4.01 3.04 9.46
N LEU A 617 -3.30 3.01 10.59
CA LEU A 617 -1.85 2.77 10.67
C LEU A 617 -1.53 1.30 10.96
N HIS A 618 -2.25 0.70 11.90
CA HIS A 618 -1.99 -0.66 12.39
C HIS A 618 -3.26 -1.26 13.01
N ARG A 619 -3.37 -2.58 12.98
CA ARG A 619 -4.53 -3.34 13.45
C ARG A 619 -4.05 -4.58 14.19
N ARG A 620 -4.62 -4.83 15.36
CA ARG A 620 -4.43 -6.08 16.09
C ARG A 620 -5.77 -6.58 16.60
N LEU A 621 -6.20 -7.72 16.09
CA LEU A 621 -7.53 -8.28 16.27
C LEU A 621 -7.44 -9.66 16.92
N ILE A 622 -8.50 -10.06 17.61
CA ILE A 622 -8.55 -11.31 18.39
C ILE A 622 -9.50 -12.37 17.81
N HIS A 623 -10.18 -12.05 16.71
CA HIS A 623 -11.09 -12.95 15.99
C HIS A 623 -10.77 -12.97 14.49
N ASP A 624 -11.06 -14.12 13.87
CA ASP A 624 -11.13 -14.29 12.42
C ASP A 624 -12.48 -13.75 11.90
N ASP A 625 -12.50 -13.23 10.67
CA ASP A 625 -13.72 -12.71 10.02
C ASP A 625 -14.48 -13.76 9.18
N ALA A 626 -13.99 -15.00 9.15
CA ALA A 626 -14.56 -16.16 8.48
C ALA A 626 -14.68 -16.03 6.94
N PHE A 627 -13.67 -15.42 6.32
CA PHE A 627 -13.55 -15.33 4.85
C PHE A 627 -12.43 -16.20 4.25
N GLY A 628 -11.86 -17.12 5.03
CA GLY A 628 -11.01 -18.22 4.54
C GLY A 628 -9.62 -18.32 5.15
N VAL A 629 -9.16 -17.27 5.86
CA VAL A 629 -7.83 -17.28 6.51
C VAL A 629 -7.82 -18.17 7.75
N GLU A 630 -8.93 -18.19 8.50
CA GLU A 630 -9.11 -18.99 9.71
C GLU A 630 -8.10 -18.64 10.82
N GLU A 631 -7.61 -17.40 10.83
CA GLU A 631 -6.71 -16.87 11.86
C GLU A 631 -7.08 -15.42 12.17
N ALA A 632 -7.02 -15.05 13.44
CA ALA A 632 -7.13 -13.65 13.82
C ALA A 632 -5.88 -12.88 13.35
N LEU A 633 -6.06 -11.62 12.94
CA LEU A 633 -4.94 -10.72 12.64
C LEU A 633 -4.23 -10.27 13.94
N ASN A 634 -3.43 -11.16 14.52
CA ASN A 634 -2.76 -11.00 15.81
C ASN A 634 -1.24 -11.17 15.67
N GLU A 635 -0.61 -10.30 14.90
CA GLU A 635 0.83 -10.38 14.61
C GLU A 635 1.67 -10.20 15.88
N THR A 636 2.66 -11.08 16.06
CA THR A 636 3.62 -11.02 17.17
C THR A 636 5.04 -11.18 16.67
N ALA A 637 5.99 -10.55 17.36
CA ALA A 637 7.43 -10.73 17.17
C ALA A 637 8.14 -10.54 18.51
N PHE A 638 9.22 -11.29 18.74
CA PHE A 638 10.00 -11.22 20.00
C PHE A 638 9.14 -11.38 21.27
N GLY A 639 8.09 -12.22 21.21
CA GLY A 639 7.18 -12.48 22.34
C GLY A 639 6.24 -11.31 22.68
N LYS A 640 6.12 -10.30 21.82
CA LYS A 640 5.25 -9.13 21.98
C LYS A 640 4.39 -8.92 20.73
N GLY A 641 3.31 -8.14 20.85
CA GLY A 641 2.57 -7.68 19.67
C GLY A 641 3.48 -6.90 18.72
N LEU A 642 3.31 -7.09 17.42
CA LEU A 642 4.18 -6.49 16.41
C LEU A 642 4.13 -4.95 16.46
N VAL A 643 5.29 -4.31 16.38
CA VAL A 643 5.44 -2.85 16.30
C VAL A 643 5.55 -2.43 14.84
N ALA A 644 4.74 -1.46 14.43
CA ALA A 644 4.80 -0.83 13.12
C ALA A 644 5.29 0.62 13.27
N ARG A 645 6.27 1.02 12.44
CA ARG A 645 6.76 2.40 12.33
C ARG A 645 6.65 2.85 10.89
N GLY A 646 6.19 4.08 10.65
CA GLY A 646 6.00 4.61 9.30
C GLY A 646 5.84 6.12 9.26
N LYS A 647 5.64 6.66 8.06
CA LYS A 647 5.67 8.11 7.81
C LYS A 647 4.44 8.60 7.08
N HIS A 648 3.99 9.79 7.47
CA HIS A 648 3.07 10.63 6.71
C HIS A 648 3.78 11.92 6.34
N TYR A 649 3.56 12.38 5.10
CA TYR A 649 4.04 13.69 4.65
C TYR A 649 2.84 14.58 4.40
N VAL A 650 2.75 15.68 5.14
CA VAL A 650 1.64 16.60 5.08
C VAL A 650 2.04 17.82 4.27
N ILE A 651 1.25 18.14 3.25
CA ILE A 651 1.46 19.27 2.35
C ILE A 651 0.14 20.01 2.14
N GLY A 652 0.21 21.33 2.02
CA GLY A 652 -0.94 22.17 1.73
C GLY A 652 -0.57 23.28 0.75
N GLY A 653 -1.59 23.90 0.16
CA GLY A 653 -1.41 25.00 -0.77
C GLY A 653 -2.71 25.35 -1.49
N THR A 654 -2.59 26.06 -2.61
CA THR A 654 -3.75 26.42 -3.43
C THR A 654 -4.12 25.32 -4.41
N ILE A 655 -5.40 25.24 -4.78
CA ILE A 655 -5.89 24.24 -5.74
C ILE A 655 -5.26 24.55 -7.12
N PRO A 656 -4.66 23.55 -7.79
CA PRO A 656 -4.11 23.75 -9.14
C PRO A 656 -5.22 24.05 -10.17
N PRO A 657 -4.95 24.85 -11.21
CA PRO A 657 -5.91 25.10 -12.29
C PRO A 657 -6.38 23.81 -12.97
N VAL A 658 -7.65 23.75 -13.38
CA VAL A 658 -8.21 22.59 -14.11
C VAL A 658 -7.40 22.33 -15.39
N GLY A 659 -6.89 21.10 -15.54
CA GLY A 659 -6.02 20.70 -16.67
C GLY A 659 -4.52 20.82 -16.41
N ALA A 660 -4.11 21.39 -15.27
CA ALA A 660 -2.75 21.26 -14.77
C ALA A 660 -2.65 20.00 -13.91
N SER A 661 -1.99 18.95 -14.41
CA SER A 661 -1.36 17.96 -13.52
C SER A 661 -0.54 18.72 -12.49
N LEU A 662 -0.61 18.38 -11.19
CA LEU A 662 0.17 18.99 -10.10
C LEU A 662 1.59 19.39 -10.56
N GLN A 663 1.75 20.62 -11.05
CA GLN A 663 3.04 21.19 -11.42
C GLN A 663 3.54 21.87 -10.16
N PHE A 664 4.14 21.08 -9.29
CA PHE A 664 4.95 21.60 -8.21
C PHE A 664 6.26 22.10 -8.79
N GLY A 665 6.34 23.42 -9.00
CA GLY A 665 7.58 24.15 -9.24
C GLY A 665 8.29 23.88 -10.56
N SER A 666 9.20 24.79 -10.90
CA SER A 666 10.08 24.69 -12.06
C SER A 666 10.94 23.40 -12.02
N PRO A 667 11.56 22.97 -13.14
CA PRO A 667 12.36 21.74 -13.20
C PRO A 667 13.53 21.62 -12.21
N GLY A 668 13.85 22.68 -11.45
CA GLY A 668 14.83 22.67 -10.37
C GLY A 668 14.29 22.48 -8.94
N GLU A 669 12.96 22.45 -8.74
CA GLU A 669 12.32 22.49 -7.41
C GLU A 669 11.13 21.52 -7.27
N ARG A 670 11.27 20.27 -7.75
CA ARG A 670 10.28 19.23 -7.47
C ARG A 670 10.51 18.66 -6.06
N SER A 671 9.75 19.11 -5.07
CA SER A 671 9.99 18.81 -3.63
C SER A 671 8.87 18.05 -2.91
N GLY A 672 7.73 17.75 -3.53
CA GLY A 672 6.59 17.14 -2.83
C GLY A 672 6.50 15.61 -2.95
N PRO A 673 5.72 15.05 -3.89
CA PRO A 673 5.25 13.67 -3.77
C PRO A 673 6.27 12.59 -4.07
N GLU A 674 7.24 12.87 -4.95
CA GLU A 674 8.20 11.86 -5.41
C GLU A 674 9.10 11.42 -4.25
N LYS A 675 9.41 12.30 -3.28
CA LYS A 675 10.26 11.97 -2.12
C LYS A 675 9.62 11.02 -1.10
N ALA A 676 8.29 10.99 -0.99
CA ALA A 676 7.60 10.07 -0.09
C ALA A 676 7.77 8.58 -0.50
N PHE A 677 8.04 8.32 -1.78
CA PHE A 677 8.24 6.98 -2.36
C PHE A 677 9.71 6.66 -2.67
N ILE A 678 10.60 7.63 -2.52
CA ILE A 678 12.03 7.43 -2.64
C ILE A 678 12.53 6.82 -1.32
N SER A 679 12.62 5.49 -1.27
CA SER A 679 13.74 4.89 -0.54
C SER A 679 14.97 5.13 -1.40
N LEU A 680 16.07 5.60 -0.83
CA LEU A 680 17.34 5.52 -1.54
C LEU A 680 18.11 4.42 -0.88
N ASP A 681 18.90 3.75 -1.70
CA ASP A 681 19.90 2.86 -1.17
C ASP A 681 21.01 3.71 -0.61
N ILE A 682 20.99 3.81 0.70
CA ILE A 682 22.08 4.31 1.51
C ILE A 682 23.00 3.12 1.69
N LEU A 683 23.97 3.03 0.78
CA LEU A 683 25.05 2.06 0.85
C LEU A 683 26.13 2.66 1.75
N VAL A 684 26.51 1.91 2.78
CA VAL A 684 27.57 2.32 3.69
C VAL A 684 28.74 1.36 3.50
N SER A 685 29.94 1.91 3.32
CA SER A 685 31.17 1.11 3.32
C SER A 685 32.09 1.57 4.43
N SER A 686 32.75 0.62 5.09
CA SER A 686 33.87 0.94 5.99
C SER A 686 35.02 1.53 5.17
N ARG A 687 35.60 2.61 5.67
CA ARG A 687 36.69 3.31 4.98
C ARG A 687 38.05 2.68 5.27
#